data_AF-A0A7D8YDP9-F1
#
_entry.id   AF-A0A7D8YDP9-F1
#
_cell.length_a   1.000
_cell.length_b   1.000
_cell.length_c   1.000
_cell.angle_alpha   90.00
_cell.angle_beta   90.00
_cell.angle_gamma   90.00
#
_symmetry.space_group_name_H-M   'P 1'
#
loop_
_entity.id
_entity.type
_entity.pdbx_description
1 polymer ?
#
loop_
_entity_poly.entity_id
_entity_poly.type
_entity_poly.pdbx_seq_one_letter_code
_entity_poly.pdbx_strand_id
1 'polypeptide(L)'
;MDIERKRVEDDLRGVIVGDVFCDELSVQLYASDASIYQVRPLGVVRPTGPDDVLACVRYAAENQLSIHGRGAGSGVAGESLGRGLVLDFSAHMNRWRQGKLTGAWSTAAGMEPAGGIAPSAAATRGGPSSDHGLASSSGPTSSSGPTSSSGPTSSSGPASGSGHSAAEALGSPSTSTPAGNPARDFPGSKPKAGAQPGASQSLTSPSGLPGPAGGVTGASSPVAGPVSRREDWVRVQPGVVLASLNRELARHGRSFGPDPSTRSVTTMGSVLSINASGSHYLRSGSARDAVASIEFVTAAGELMELSTHSPTEDSPAGRLALEVWHVFRRHRESIARDNERRGASNGIRFDGIVEPFDSLLSPIPTPETRVRLAKLVTGSQGTFGLITAATVATEPIPAHRGVALFFFHRLDAAARGAVAALEHGVVACDLMDRRLLEIARDTEWSFSRLLPREAEAMLLMEINSDSSDDLRRRLVALEDDLIQRKRLAFSATTTMERQQRDLYWSLSRRFVPRLYRVRGDHSPIALIEDIWVPPASLPGALAAIQEVLQRFQVTATIFAHAGHGQLHVRPFLDLGSAKDTERLRGLSEQIAAAVWAFDGLVGAEHAAGMSRSWLLSKQHASIWPAMLQLKQLFDPQERMNPGRLVTLGPPACDTNLRPVVTAIRVQDDGRTLIEAGAIEVESAKVRGEEVRSLPVLQKWLAPREIEEAVRACNGCGRCRTTSPEQRQCPMFRILSIEEASPRAKANLLRGVLTGELNPTELASDRAKEIADLCFGCHQCRLECPASVDIPKLVNEIKAQYVATNGLRLSDQLVSRIDRVAAIGSKFPWLSNHLLTNRVWRWFLDRAFGLAQARTLPALADRTMLRYAAGRRWHKPSAHGGTKVVYFVDHYANYHDPEVGIAFAEVLQQNQIGIYVPLRQMGSGIARITSGDLRGARRVARRNVRMLAEAVSMGYQIVVTEPAAALALKREYVHLLGDDDSRIVADNTWEACQYLWDLHQRDRLSVDFNTVHAEIAYHEPCHVRAIDSGQSAQHLLQLIPGLKLETIDKGCTGMAGTWGLQRKNYRNSLRIGWPLITAIRKHPAHAAATQCSACKMQIEHGSGRSTVHPIKLLAHAYGRLPGFEKSLRMVLSR
;
A
#
# COMPACT_ATOMS: atom_id res chain seq x y z
N MET A 1 -18.03 -22.28 9.40
CA MET A 1 -18.68 -21.13 8.76
C MET A 1 -20.01 -20.90 9.46
N ASP A 2 -20.39 -19.65 9.63
CA ASP A 2 -21.69 -19.23 10.18
C ASP A 2 -22.85 -19.65 9.26
N ILE A 3 -24.04 -19.86 9.83
CA ILE A 3 -25.27 -20.18 9.09
C ILE A 3 -25.68 -18.99 8.23
N GLU A 4 -25.61 -17.77 8.78
CA GLU A 4 -25.96 -16.54 8.05
C GLU A 4 -25.01 -16.34 6.86
N ARG A 5 -23.70 -16.44 7.11
CA ARG A 5 -22.67 -16.27 6.07
C ARG A 5 -22.76 -17.34 4.98
N LYS A 6 -23.10 -18.58 5.32
CA LYS A 6 -23.39 -19.62 4.32
C LYS A 6 -24.63 -19.25 3.48
N ARG A 7 -25.71 -18.76 4.10
CA ARG A 7 -26.92 -18.35 3.37
C ARG A 7 -26.61 -17.23 2.37
N VAL A 8 -25.89 -16.20 2.79
CA VAL A 8 -25.41 -15.12 1.91
C VAL A 8 -24.58 -15.64 0.72
N GLU A 9 -23.74 -16.67 0.94
CA GLU A 9 -22.94 -17.26 -0.15
C GLU A 9 -23.79 -18.08 -1.12
N ASP A 10 -24.68 -18.93 -0.60
CA ASP A 10 -25.51 -19.82 -1.42
C ASP A 10 -26.63 -19.05 -2.16
N ASP A 11 -27.19 -17.97 -1.58
CA ASP A 11 -28.24 -17.14 -2.19
C ASP A 11 -27.71 -16.27 -3.34
N LEU A 12 -26.50 -15.69 -3.21
CA LEU A 12 -25.91 -14.80 -4.23
C LEU A 12 -25.18 -15.56 -5.34
N ARG A 13 -24.67 -16.77 -5.07
CA ARG A 13 -23.88 -17.56 -6.03
C ARG A 13 -24.74 -18.05 -7.19
N GLY A 14 -24.52 -17.46 -8.37
CA GLY A 14 -25.29 -17.75 -9.60
C GLY A 14 -26.42 -16.76 -9.87
N VAL A 15 -26.74 -15.87 -8.92
CA VAL A 15 -27.51 -14.65 -9.17
C VAL A 15 -26.59 -13.55 -9.72
N ILE A 16 -25.36 -13.45 -9.20
CA ILE A 16 -24.32 -12.54 -9.73
C ILE A 16 -23.30 -13.28 -10.61
N VAL A 17 -22.67 -12.53 -11.51
CA VAL A 17 -21.55 -12.97 -12.38
C VAL A 17 -20.20 -12.80 -11.66
N GLY A 18 -20.12 -11.86 -10.71
CA GLY A 18 -18.95 -11.59 -9.88
C GLY A 18 -18.63 -12.65 -8.82
N ASP A 19 -17.48 -12.48 -8.15
CA ASP A 19 -17.08 -13.39 -7.07
C ASP A 19 -17.86 -13.07 -5.77
N VAL A 20 -18.31 -14.11 -5.04
CA VAL A 20 -18.83 -14.02 -3.66
C VAL A 20 -17.89 -14.80 -2.73
N PHE A 21 -17.55 -14.23 -1.57
CA PHE A 21 -16.75 -14.91 -0.54
C PHE A 21 -17.31 -14.66 0.86
N CYS A 22 -17.67 -15.74 1.56
CA CYS A 22 -18.14 -15.70 2.95
C CYS A 22 -17.26 -16.53 3.91
N ASP A 23 -16.16 -17.12 3.41
CA ASP A 23 -15.21 -17.90 4.20
C ASP A 23 -14.41 -17.04 5.19
N GLU A 24 -14.01 -17.65 6.31
CA GLU A 24 -13.34 -16.95 7.43
C GLU A 24 -12.09 -16.18 7.01
N LEU A 25 -11.30 -16.76 6.09
CA LEU A 25 -10.05 -16.17 5.64
C LEU A 25 -10.32 -14.99 4.72
N SER A 26 -11.23 -15.14 3.75
CA SER A 26 -11.61 -14.06 2.85
C SER A 26 -12.21 -12.88 3.60
N VAL A 27 -13.17 -13.07 4.53
CA VAL A 27 -13.71 -11.93 5.30
C VAL A 27 -12.62 -11.26 6.16
N GLN A 28 -11.66 -12.01 6.70
CA GLN A 28 -10.52 -11.45 7.45
C GLN A 28 -9.58 -10.60 6.58
N LEU A 29 -9.43 -10.90 5.28
CA LEU A 29 -8.62 -10.06 4.38
C LEU A 29 -9.18 -8.63 4.26
N TYR A 30 -10.51 -8.52 4.24
CA TYR A 30 -11.23 -7.26 4.05
C TYR A 30 -11.58 -6.54 5.35
N ALA A 31 -11.49 -7.22 6.50
CA ALA A 31 -11.84 -6.68 7.82
C ALA A 31 -11.08 -5.41 8.24
N SER A 32 -9.97 -5.06 7.56
CA SER A 32 -9.17 -3.85 7.82
C SER A 32 -8.81 -3.08 6.54
N ASP A 33 -8.59 -1.78 6.70
CA ASP A 33 -8.02 -0.85 5.71
C ASP A 33 -6.79 -0.13 6.31
N ALA A 34 -6.46 1.09 5.87
CA ALA A 34 -5.30 1.84 6.37
C ALA A 34 -5.51 2.54 7.72
N SER A 35 -6.74 2.50 8.26
CA SER A 35 -7.12 3.10 9.53
C SER A 35 -6.59 2.34 10.75
N ILE A 36 -6.95 2.83 11.94
CA ILE A 36 -6.76 2.11 13.20
C ILE A 36 -7.89 1.12 13.52
N TYR A 37 -8.87 0.93 12.63
CA TYR A 37 -10.06 0.10 12.88
C TYR A 37 -9.95 -1.31 12.29
N GLN A 38 -10.84 -2.19 12.76
CA GLN A 38 -11.10 -3.50 12.18
C GLN A 38 -12.56 -3.91 12.42
N VAL A 39 -13.26 -4.31 11.37
CA VAL A 39 -14.64 -4.84 11.43
C VAL A 39 -14.76 -5.97 10.42
N ARG A 40 -15.01 -7.20 10.88
CA ARG A 40 -15.23 -8.37 10.00
C ARG A 40 -16.59 -8.23 9.30
N PRO A 41 -16.66 -8.33 7.95
CA PRO A 41 -17.92 -8.34 7.21
C PRO A 41 -18.57 -9.74 7.21
N LEU A 42 -19.87 -9.81 6.94
CA LEU A 42 -20.59 -11.06 6.70
C LEU A 42 -20.15 -11.71 5.39
N GLY A 43 -20.02 -10.92 4.32
CA GLY A 43 -19.62 -11.39 3.00
C GLY A 43 -18.92 -10.32 2.19
N VAL A 44 -18.09 -10.74 1.24
CA VAL A 44 -17.36 -9.87 0.31
C VAL A 44 -17.74 -10.24 -1.12
N VAL A 45 -18.12 -9.23 -1.91
CA VAL A 45 -18.49 -9.39 -3.32
C VAL A 45 -17.53 -8.60 -4.21
N ARG A 46 -17.16 -9.16 -5.36
CA ARG A 46 -16.40 -8.47 -6.42
C ARG A 46 -17.30 -8.32 -7.66
N PRO A 47 -18.08 -7.23 -7.77
CA PRO A 47 -18.95 -7.03 -8.93
C PRO A 47 -18.14 -6.83 -10.22
N THR A 48 -18.67 -7.32 -11.32
CA THR A 48 -18.12 -7.19 -12.69
C THR A 48 -18.77 -6.03 -13.46
N GLY A 49 -20.00 -5.67 -13.10
CA GLY A 49 -20.81 -4.60 -13.71
C GLY A 49 -21.93 -4.12 -12.78
N PRO A 50 -22.78 -3.18 -13.23
CA PRO A 50 -23.86 -2.61 -12.42
C PRO A 50 -24.92 -3.65 -12.01
N ASP A 51 -25.15 -4.68 -12.80
CA ASP A 51 -26.18 -5.71 -12.51
C ASP A 51 -25.85 -6.54 -11.26
N ASP A 52 -24.57 -6.91 -11.07
CA ASP A 52 -24.09 -7.54 -9.83
C ASP A 52 -24.33 -6.63 -8.61
N VAL A 53 -24.14 -5.32 -8.77
CA VAL A 53 -24.38 -4.33 -7.70
C VAL A 53 -25.86 -4.22 -7.38
N LEU A 54 -26.72 -4.15 -8.40
CA LEU A 54 -28.19 -4.11 -8.25
C LEU A 54 -28.70 -5.36 -7.54
N ALA A 55 -28.21 -6.55 -7.91
CA ALA A 55 -28.56 -7.80 -7.25
C ALA A 55 -28.16 -7.80 -5.77
N CYS A 56 -26.93 -7.40 -5.43
CA CYS A 56 -26.49 -7.30 -4.04
C CYS A 56 -27.28 -6.26 -3.23
N VAL A 57 -27.69 -5.14 -3.85
CA VAL A 57 -28.47 -4.09 -3.17
C VAL A 57 -29.91 -4.54 -2.89
N ARG A 58 -30.53 -5.28 -3.82
CA ARG A 58 -31.88 -5.85 -3.63
C ARG A 58 -31.87 -6.97 -2.60
N TYR A 59 -30.93 -7.91 -2.71
CA TYR A 59 -30.73 -8.96 -1.70
C TYR A 59 -30.53 -8.37 -0.30
N ALA A 60 -29.70 -7.33 -0.17
CA ALA A 60 -29.50 -6.64 1.10
C ALA A 60 -30.73 -5.84 1.59
N ALA A 61 -31.64 -5.43 0.71
CA ALA A 61 -32.93 -4.84 1.09
C ALA A 61 -33.89 -5.92 1.65
N GLU A 62 -34.04 -7.03 0.93
CA GLU A 62 -34.86 -8.18 1.32
C GLU A 62 -34.41 -8.78 2.66
N ASN A 63 -33.08 -8.83 2.88
CA ASN A 63 -32.46 -9.46 4.05
C ASN A 63 -32.06 -8.45 5.16
N GLN A 64 -32.41 -7.16 5.02
CA GLN A 64 -32.05 -6.07 5.95
C GLN A 64 -30.55 -5.96 6.28
N LEU A 65 -29.69 -6.26 5.30
CA LEU A 65 -28.23 -6.18 5.42
C LEU A 65 -27.72 -4.77 5.08
N SER A 66 -26.63 -4.38 5.73
CA SER A 66 -25.87 -3.17 5.38
C SER A 66 -24.94 -3.40 4.19
N ILE A 67 -24.57 -2.33 3.50
CA ILE A 67 -23.74 -2.37 2.29
C ILE A 67 -22.61 -1.35 2.39
N HIS A 68 -21.39 -1.79 2.06
CA HIS A 68 -20.17 -0.99 2.19
C HIS A 68 -19.38 -1.04 0.88
N GLY A 69 -19.38 0.07 0.14
CA GLY A 69 -18.61 0.20 -1.10
C GLY A 69 -17.11 0.36 -0.83
N ARG A 70 -16.27 -0.44 -1.49
CA ARG A 70 -14.82 -0.48 -1.25
C ARG A 70 -14.03 -0.37 -2.56
N GLY A 71 -13.11 0.60 -2.59
CA GLY A 71 -12.03 0.67 -3.58
C GLY A 71 -10.82 -0.14 -3.11
N ALA A 72 -9.60 0.39 -3.28
CA ALA A 72 -8.39 -0.30 -2.85
C ALA A 72 -8.22 -0.47 -1.30
N GLY A 73 -9.17 0.00 -0.48
CA GLY A 73 -9.07 -0.05 0.99
C GLY A 73 -7.83 0.67 1.51
N SER A 74 -7.44 1.78 0.89
CA SER A 74 -6.34 2.65 1.33
C SER A 74 -6.81 3.80 2.24
N GLY A 75 -8.10 3.79 2.61
CA GLY A 75 -8.74 4.74 3.51
C GLY A 75 -8.24 4.65 4.93
N VAL A 76 -8.12 5.81 5.60
CA VAL A 76 -7.48 5.94 6.92
C VAL A 76 -8.49 6.23 8.04
N ALA A 77 -9.77 6.46 7.73
CA ALA A 77 -10.79 6.76 8.73
C ALA A 77 -11.68 5.54 9.06
N GLY A 78 -11.52 4.40 8.37
CA GLY A 78 -12.39 3.21 8.52
C GLY A 78 -13.70 3.35 7.74
N GLU A 79 -13.73 4.23 6.75
CA GLU A 79 -14.84 4.49 5.85
C GLU A 79 -15.17 3.30 4.93
N SER A 80 -14.23 2.37 4.74
CA SER A 80 -14.34 1.19 3.86
C SER A 80 -14.55 -0.14 4.60
N LEU A 81 -15.02 -0.06 5.85
CA LEU A 81 -15.23 -1.18 6.78
C LEU A 81 -16.64 -1.18 7.36
N GLY A 82 -17.22 -2.37 7.50
CA GLY A 82 -18.55 -2.58 8.08
C GLY A 82 -18.92 -4.06 8.18
N ARG A 83 -20.06 -4.34 8.82
CA ARG A 83 -20.47 -5.72 9.16
C ARG A 83 -21.28 -6.42 8.07
N GLY A 84 -21.96 -5.68 7.19
CA GLY A 84 -22.78 -6.25 6.12
C GLY A 84 -21.96 -6.76 4.92
N LEU A 85 -22.47 -6.51 3.71
CA LEU A 85 -21.80 -6.87 2.46
C LEU A 85 -20.78 -5.80 2.07
N VAL A 86 -19.53 -6.24 1.84
CA VAL A 86 -18.45 -5.37 1.32
C VAL A 86 -18.27 -5.60 -0.18
N LEU A 87 -18.47 -4.57 -0.99
CA LEU A 87 -18.34 -4.66 -2.46
C LEU A 87 -16.98 -4.09 -2.88
N ASP A 88 -16.03 -4.95 -3.27
CA ASP A 88 -14.72 -4.54 -3.80
C ASP A 88 -14.77 -4.32 -5.33
N PHE A 89 -14.92 -3.06 -5.70
CA PHE A 89 -14.96 -2.60 -7.09
C PHE A 89 -13.63 -2.70 -7.83
N SER A 90 -12.51 -2.86 -7.12
CA SER A 90 -11.17 -2.73 -7.71
C SER A 90 -10.70 -3.95 -8.53
N ALA A 91 -11.31 -5.12 -8.32
CA ALA A 91 -10.94 -6.35 -9.00
C ALA A 91 -11.33 -6.34 -10.49
N HIS A 92 -12.61 -6.08 -10.80
CA HIS A 92 -13.16 -6.25 -12.16
C HIS A 92 -13.69 -4.96 -12.80
N MET A 93 -14.26 -4.03 -12.02
CA MET A 93 -14.81 -2.75 -12.52
C MET A 93 -13.73 -1.67 -12.63
N ASN A 94 -12.68 -1.93 -13.42
CA ASN A 94 -11.49 -1.08 -13.56
C ASN A 94 -11.22 -0.56 -15.00
N ARG A 95 -12.28 -0.36 -15.79
CA ARG A 95 -12.24 0.14 -17.17
C ARG A 95 -12.56 1.64 -17.28
N TRP A 96 -12.13 2.26 -18.37
CA TRP A 96 -12.32 3.68 -18.69
C TRP A 96 -12.50 3.88 -20.21
N ARG A 97 -12.94 5.08 -20.63
CA ARG A 97 -13.03 5.48 -22.04
C ARG A 97 -13.03 7.00 -22.20
N GLN A 98 -12.35 7.51 -23.22
CA GLN A 98 -12.31 8.94 -23.58
C GLN A 98 -13.37 9.23 -24.67
N GLY A 99 -13.99 10.41 -24.62
CA GLY A 99 -14.96 10.84 -25.64
C GLY A 99 -16.35 10.18 -25.52
N LYS A 100 -17.03 10.00 -26.66
CA LYS A 100 -18.47 9.64 -26.74
C LYS A 100 -18.85 8.39 -25.92
N LEU A 101 -20.05 8.46 -25.32
CA LEU A 101 -20.75 7.38 -24.60
C LEU A 101 -20.97 6.07 -25.39
N THR A 102 -20.64 6.03 -26.68
CA THR A 102 -20.77 4.87 -27.57
C THR A 102 -19.44 4.14 -27.83
N GLY A 103 -18.31 4.61 -27.29
CA GLY A 103 -17.01 3.94 -27.43
C GLY A 103 -16.86 2.71 -26.53
N ALA A 104 -16.11 1.70 -26.99
CA ALA A 104 -15.82 0.50 -26.20
C ALA A 104 -14.98 0.81 -24.94
N TRP A 105 -15.19 0.04 -23.87
CA TRP A 105 -14.46 0.18 -22.60
C TRP A 105 -13.01 -0.31 -22.74
N SER A 106 -12.04 0.57 -22.47
CA SER A 106 -10.61 0.25 -22.41
C SER A 106 -10.16 -0.07 -20.98
N THR A 107 -9.16 -0.93 -20.80
CA THR A 107 -8.62 -1.28 -19.48
C THR A 107 -7.60 -0.24 -18.99
N ALA A 108 -7.57 0.05 -17.69
CA ALA A 108 -6.55 0.93 -17.09
C ALA A 108 -5.17 0.24 -16.93
N ALA A 109 -5.07 -1.04 -17.28
CA ALA A 109 -3.83 -1.77 -17.46
C ALA A 109 -3.69 -2.17 -18.94
N GLY A 110 -2.49 -1.98 -19.51
CA GLY A 110 -2.15 -2.34 -20.89
C GLY A 110 -1.95 -3.85 -21.10
N MET A 111 -2.95 -4.64 -20.70
CA MET A 111 -3.03 -6.08 -20.93
C MET A 111 -4.50 -6.43 -21.19
N GLU A 112 -4.80 -6.88 -22.41
CA GLU A 112 -6.11 -7.46 -22.70
C GLU A 112 -6.32 -8.74 -21.88
N PRO A 113 -7.52 -8.96 -21.31
CA PRO A 113 -7.89 -10.25 -20.74
C PRO A 113 -8.15 -11.26 -21.86
N ALA A 114 -7.07 -11.84 -22.39
CA ALA A 114 -7.11 -12.83 -23.45
C ALA A 114 -7.83 -14.13 -22.99
N GLY A 115 -9.14 -14.17 -23.23
CA GLY A 115 -10.05 -15.27 -22.92
C GLY A 115 -10.44 -15.36 -21.44
N GLY A 116 -11.72 -15.18 -21.14
CA GLY A 116 -12.28 -15.55 -19.85
C GLY A 116 -12.22 -17.07 -19.66
N ILE A 117 -11.55 -17.53 -18.61
CA ILE A 117 -11.58 -18.93 -18.17
C ILE A 117 -11.71 -18.89 -16.65
N ALA A 118 -12.84 -19.37 -16.13
CA ALA A 118 -13.09 -19.48 -14.69
C ALA A 118 -12.02 -20.37 -14.01
N PRO A 119 -11.74 -20.17 -12.71
CA PRO A 119 -10.91 -21.12 -11.96
C PRO A 119 -11.54 -22.52 -12.05
N SER A 120 -10.77 -23.50 -12.52
CA SER A 120 -11.30 -24.82 -12.82
C SER A 120 -11.74 -25.54 -11.55
N ALA A 121 -13.05 -25.77 -11.40
CA ALA A 121 -13.58 -26.68 -10.40
C ALA A 121 -12.87 -28.04 -10.50
N ALA A 122 -12.44 -28.58 -9.36
CA ALA A 122 -11.70 -29.84 -9.33
C ALA A 122 -12.62 -31.00 -9.71
N ALA A 123 -12.21 -31.80 -10.69
CA ALA A 123 -13.03 -32.89 -11.20
C ALA A 123 -13.31 -33.96 -10.13
N THR A 124 -14.59 -34.12 -9.79
CA THR A 124 -15.10 -35.33 -9.15
C THR A 124 -14.84 -36.53 -10.06
N ARG A 125 -14.43 -37.67 -9.47
CA ARG A 125 -14.19 -38.90 -10.22
C ARG A 125 -15.50 -39.67 -10.36
N GLY A 126 -15.96 -39.88 -11.58
CA GLY A 126 -16.98 -40.90 -11.86
C GLY A 126 -16.40 -42.31 -11.67
N GLY A 127 -17.21 -43.21 -11.12
CA GLY A 127 -16.99 -44.66 -11.22
C GLY A 127 -17.47 -45.21 -12.58
N PRO A 128 -17.13 -46.46 -12.93
CA PRO A 128 -17.52 -47.04 -14.21
C PRO A 128 -19.00 -47.48 -14.24
N SER A 129 -19.50 -47.56 -15.47
CA SER A 129 -20.87 -47.89 -15.91
C SER A 129 -21.29 -49.35 -15.72
N SER A 130 -22.61 -49.55 -15.56
CA SER A 130 -23.36 -50.56 -16.33
C SER A 130 -24.85 -50.19 -16.42
N ASP A 131 -25.48 -50.54 -17.55
CA ASP A 131 -26.90 -50.36 -17.91
C ASP A 131 -27.86 -51.13 -16.95
N HIS A 132 -29.19 -50.95 -16.89
CA HIS A 132 -30.21 -50.70 -17.92
C HIS A 132 -31.54 -50.15 -17.32
N GLY A 133 -32.42 -49.60 -18.16
CA GLY A 133 -33.86 -49.93 -18.12
C GLY A 133 -34.87 -48.95 -17.47
N LEU A 134 -35.82 -48.48 -18.30
CA LEU A 134 -37.30 -48.53 -18.18
C LEU A 134 -37.96 -48.71 -16.78
N ALA A 135 -39.17 -48.20 -16.47
CA ALA A 135 -40.08 -47.19 -17.02
C ALA A 135 -41.34 -47.11 -16.11
N SER A 136 -42.14 -46.02 -16.16
CA SER A 136 -43.46 -45.85 -15.45
C SER A 136 -43.43 -45.97 -13.90
N SER A 137 -44.42 -45.56 -13.10
CA SER A 137 -45.56 -44.62 -13.22
C SER A 137 -46.07 -44.25 -11.81
N SER A 138 -47.07 -43.35 -11.70
CA SER A 138 -48.07 -43.24 -10.60
C SER A 138 -47.65 -43.03 -9.13
N GLY A 139 -48.18 -41.96 -8.49
CA GLY A 139 -48.46 -41.90 -7.04
C GLY A 139 -49.85 -42.50 -6.72
N PRO A 140 -50.60 -42.11 -5.64
CA PRO A 140 -50.36 -41.09 -4.59
C PRO A 140 -49.95 -41.75 -3.22
N THR A 141 -50.35 -41.47 -1.96
CA THR A 141 -51.38 -40.66 -1.23
C THR A 141 -50.99 -40.32 0.23
N SER A 142 -51.39 -39.13 0.72
CA SER A 142 -51.88 -38.80 2.12
C SER A 142 -50.99 -39.07 3.37
N SER A 143 -51.18 -38.48 4.56
CA SER A 143 -52.19 -37.55 5.17
C SER A 143 -51.67 -36.86 6.45
N SER A 144 -52.24 -35.70 6.84
CA SER A 144 -52.38 -35.10 8.22
C SER A 144 -51.13 -34.91 9.13
N GLY A 145 -50.89 -33.80 9.86
CA GLY A 145 -51.71 -32.63 10.25
C GLY A 145 -52.44 -32.80 11.61
N PRO A 146 -52.74 -31.75 12.43
CA PRO A 146 -52.57 -30.29 12.24
C PRO A 146 -51.88 -29.57 13.46
N THR A 147 -52.40 -28.43 13.95
CA THR A 147 -51.61 -27.36 14.64
C THR A 147 -52.28 -26.66 15.87
N SER A 148 -51.45 -25.91 16.63
CA SER A 148 -51.68 -24.55 17.25
C SER A 148 -52.72 -24.26 18.36
N SER A 149 -52.28 -23.59 19.45
CA SER A 149 -52.96 -22.52 20.28
C SER A 149 -52.32 -22.34 21.69
N SER A 150 -52.50 -21.27 22.51
CA SER A 150 -52.46 -19.80 22.27
C SER A 150 -52.52 -18.93 23.58
N GLY A 151 -51.53 -18.08 23.88
CA GLY A 151 -51.57 -16.94 24.84
C GLY A 151 -51.73 -17.23 26.36
N PRO A 152 -51.88 -16.21 27.26
CA PRO A 152 -51.71 -14.75 27.09
C PRO A 152 -51.02 -13.94 28.26
N THR A 153 -50.60 -12.70 27.95
CA THR A 153 -50.49 -11.41 28.73
C THR A 153 -50.44 -11.27 30.29
N SER A 154 -49.69 -10.23 30.75
CA SER A 154 -49.98 -9.26 31.87
C SER A 154 -49.89 -9.69 33.37
N SER A 155 -49.64 -8.84 34.40
CA SER A 155 -49.08 -7.45 34.55
C SER A 155 -48.86 -7.02 36.04
N SER A 156 -48.30 -5.81 36.26
CA SER A 156 -48.39 -4.90 37.46
C SER A 156 -47.66 -5.22 38.80
N GLY A 157 -47.35 -4.16 39.58
CA GLY A 157 -46.71 -4.18 40.93
C GLY A 157 -47.70 -4.16 42.11
N PRO A 158 -47.35 -3.74 43.36
CA PRO A 158 -46.65 -2.48 43.68
C PRO A 158 -45.54 -2.59 44.78
N ALA A 159 -45.51 -1.71 45.80
CA ALA A 159 -44.31 -1.40 46.62
C ALA A 159 -44.58 -1.24 48.15
N SER A 160 -43.54 -0.83 48.90
CA SER A 160 -43.47 -0.34 50.30
C SER A 160 -43.13 -1.33 51.43
N GLY A 161 -42.40 -0.82 52.44
CA GLY A 161 -41.91 -1.50 53.65
C GLY A 161 -40.76 -0.69 54.29
N SER A 162 -40.77 -0.46 55.61
CA SER A 162 -39.95 0.61 56.25
C SER A 162 -39.49 0.34 57.69
N GLY A 163 -38.36 0.93 58.09
CA GLY A 163 -37.83 1.08 59.47
C GLY A 163 -36.30 0.97 59.50
N HIS A 164 -35.45 1.87 60.03
CA HIS A 164 -35.39 2.73 61.24
C HIS A 164 -34.77 2.10 62.50
N SER A 165 -33.48 2.41 62.75
CA SER A 165 -32.79 2.58 64.05
C SER A 165 -31.34 3.06 63.76
N ALA A 166 -30.95 4.32 64.01
CA ALA A 166 -30.31 4.84 65.24
C ALA A 166 -28.95 4.16 65.56
N ALA A 167 -27.80 4.83 65.38
CA ALA A 167 -27.10 5.74 66.34
C ALA A 167 -26.31 4.96 67.42
N GLU A 168 -25.12 5.36 67.89
CA GLU A 168 -24.16 6.45 67.54
C GLU A 168 -22.72 5.85 67.71
N ALA A 169 -21.52 6.46 67.93
CA ALA A 169 -20.88 7.78 68.14
C ALA A 169 -19.36 7.59 67.80
N LEU A 170 -18.40 8.52 67.77
CA LEU A 170 -18.25 9.99 67.83
C LEU A 170 -16.82 10.35 67.32
N GLY A 171 -16.46 11.63 67.11
CA GLY A 171 -15.06 12.10 67.23
C GLY A 171 -14.48 13.04 66.15
N SER A 172 -14.07 14.24 66.55
CA SER A 172 -13.19 15.22 65.84
C SER A 172 -12.69 16.25 66.86
N PRO A 173 -11.58 17.00 66.64
CA PRO A 173 -11.76 18.41 66.22
C PRO A 173 -10.59 19.13 65.48
N SER A 174 -10.91 20.33 65.00
CA SER A 174 -10.11 21.60 65.01
C SER A 174 -8.81 21.81 64.20
N THR A 175 -8.96 22.56 63.09
CA THR A 175 -8.28 23.85 62.75
C THR A 175 -6.76 24.06 62.90
N SER A 176 -6.12 24.65 61.86
CA SER A 176 -5.63 26.05 61.91
C SER A 176 -4.96 26.51 60.59
N THR A 177 -4.76 27.83 60.46
CA THR A 177 -3.90 28.51 59.45
C THR A 177 -3.03 29.52 60.20
N PRO A 178 -1.83 29.89 59.70
CA PRO A 178 -1.66 31.30 59.32
C PRO A 178 -0.73 31.53 58.11
N ALA A 179 -0.54 32.79 57.73
CA ALA A 179 0.29 33.25 56.62
C ALA A 179 1.75 33.57 57.02
N GLY A 180 2.62 33.76 56.03
CA GLY A 180 3.98 34.27 56.23
C GLY A 180 4.69 34.63 54.92
N ASN A 181 4.96 35.93 54.70
CA ASN A 181 5.76 36.45 53.58
C ASN A 181 6.62 37.62 54.08
N PRO A 182 7.92 37.64 53.77
CA PRO A 182 8.65 38.91 53.65
C PRO A 182 9.44 39.01 52.33
N ALA A 183 9.36 40.15 51.68
CA ALA A 183 10.21 40.52 50.54
C ALA A 183 11.54 41.15 51.00
N ARG A 184 12.52 41.27 50.10
CA ARG A 184 13.31 42.51 49.94
C ARG A 184 14.19 42.60 48.66
N ASP A 185 14.27 43.85 48.20
CA ASP A 185 15.36 44.58 47.53
C ASP A 185 15.84 44.29 46.08
N PHE A 186 15.97 45.41 45.35
CA PHE A 186 16.55 45.65 44.01
C PHE A 186 17.82 46.52 44.19
N PRO A 187 18.83 46.45 43.30
CA PRO A 187 18.90 47.35 42.13
C PRO A 187 19.51 46.70 40.86
N GLY A 188 19.52 47.31 39.67
CA GLY A 188 18.92 48.57 39.20
C GLY A 188 19.83 49.35 38.23
N SER A 189 19.33 49.78 37.07
CA SER A 189 20.04 50.67 36.13
C SER A 189 19.09 51.57 35.30
N LYS A 190 19.63 52.69 34.79
CA LYS A 190 19.01 53.83 34.06
C LYS A 190 19.98 54.24 32.91
N PRO A 191 19.70 55.18 31.97
CA PRO A 191 18.61 56.19 31.83
C PRO A 191 17.73 55.99 30.56
N LYS A 192 16.64 56.71 30.23
CA LYS A 192 16.03 58.03 30.58
C LYS A 192 16.28 59.20 29.58
N ALA A 193 15.40 59.35 28.59
CA ALA A 193 14.93 60.59 27.89
C ALA A 193 13.88 60.17 26.83
N GLY A 194 12.83 60.90 26.40
CA GLY A 194 12.33 62.27 26.64
C GLY A 194 11.84 62.85 25.28
N ALA A 195 10.68 63.52 25.11
CA ALA A 195 9.60 63.92 26.02
C ALA A 195 8.24 64.09 25.25
N GLN A 196 7.18 64.49 25.96
CA GLN A 196 5.84 64.90 25.47
C GLN A 196 5.62 66.41 25.74
N PRO A 197 4.48 67.04 25.35
CA PRO A 197 3.58 66.82 24.20
C PRO A 197 3.33 68.14 23.42
N GLY A 198 2.43 68.12 22.42
CA GLY A 198 1.90 69.36 21.80
C GLY A 198 0.71 69.06 20.88
N ALA A 199 -0.32 69.91 20.90
CA ALA A 199 -1.54 69.70 20.12
C ALA A 199 -2.15 71.02 19.61
N SER A 200 -3.03 70.87 18.61
CA SER A 200 -4.04 71.81 18.12
C SER A 200 -3.73 72.74 16.93
N GLN A 201 -4.82 73.04 16.23
CA GLN A 201 -5.09 74.07 15.23
C GLN A 201 -4.63 73.87 13.77
N SER A 202 -5.61 74.11 12.90
CA SER A 202 -5.63 74.02 11.45
C SER A 202 -5.24 75.33 10.77
N LEU A 203 -4.83 75.29 9.49
CA LEU A 203 -5.55 75.99 8.40
C LEU A 203 -4.96 75.73 6.99
N THR A 204 -5.76 76.07 5.97
CA THR A 204 -5.42 76.30 4.54
C THR A 204 -4.76 75.20 3.69
N SER A 205 -5.53 74.73 2.70
CA SER A 205 -5.06 74.06 1.47
C SER A 205 -4.51 75.09 0.44
N PRO A 206 -3.93 74.67 -0.71
CA PRO A 206 -4.77 74.29 -1.87
C PRO A 206 -4.23 73.19 -2.82
N SER A 207 -5.16 72.63 -3.61
CA SER A 207 -5.01 72.09 -4.99
C SER A 207 -3.93 71.03 -5.31
N GLY A 208 -4.36 69.81 -5.68
CA GLY A 208 -3.51 68.84 -6.39
C GLY A 208 -4.06 67.42 -6.64
N LEU A 209 -4.86 67.26 -7.72
CA LEU A 209 -5.18 65.97 -8.38
C LEU A 209 -6.10 64.95 -7.63
N PRO A 210 -6.71 63.96 -8.33
CA PRO A 210 -8.00 63.37 -7.92
C PRO A 210 -7.91 62.10 -7.06
N GLY A 211 -9.03 61.80 -6.37
CA GLY A 211 -9.11 60.76 -5.34
C GLY A 211 -9.27 59.31 -5.82
N PRO A 212 -9.10 58.33 -4.92
CA PRO A 212 -9.17 56.91 -5.23
C PRO A 212 -10.61 56.39 -5.35
N ALA A 213 -10.87 55.55 -6.36
CA ALA A 213 -12.11 54.81 -6.53
C ALA A 213 -11.81 53.30 -6.60
N GLY A 214 -12.73 52.49 -6.07
CA GLY A 214 -12.66 51.01 -6.11
C GLY A 214 -11.99 50.38 -4.90
N GLY A 215 -12.79 49.94 -3.93
CA GLY A 215 -12.34 48.96 -2.95
C GLY A 215 -12.18 47.59 -3.61
N VAL A 216 -11.16 46.83 -3.22
CA VAL A 216 -10.86 45.51 -3.81
C VAL A 216 -11.88 44.47 -3.30
N THR A 217 -12.96 44.28 -4.05
CA THR A 217 -13.84 43.11 -3.89
C THR A 217 -13.08 41.84 -4.25
N GLY A 218 -13.34 40.75 -3.51
CA GLY A 218 -12.54 39.52 -3.59
C GLY A 218 -12.46 38.90 -4.99
N ALA A 219 -11.32 38.29 -5.29
CA ALA A 219 -11.08 37.60 -6.56
C ALA A 219 -12.03 36.40 -6.70
N SER A 220 -13.02 36.53 -7.59
CA SER A 220 -13.87 35.43 -8.00
C SER A 220 -13.06 34.42 -8.83
N SER A 221 -13.24 33.13 -8.55
CA SER A 221 -12.72 32.08 -9.43
C SER A 221 -13.26 32.29 -10.85
N PRO A 222 -12.43 32.14 -11.91
CA PRO A 222 -12.89 32.32 -13.28
C PRO A 222 -13.98 31.29 -13.60
N VAL A 223 -15.21 31.76 -13.75
CA VAL A 223 -16.35 30.93 -14.15
C VAL A 223 -16.06 30.31 -15.50
N ALA A 224 -16.09 28.98 -15.57
CA ALA A 224 -15.75 28.24 -16.79
C ALA A 224 -16.76 28.55 -17.91
N GLY A 225 -16.33 29.35 -18.89
CA GLY A 225 -17.08 29.57 -20.12
C GLY A 225 -17.26 28.28 -20.92
N PRO A 226 -18.31 28.16 -21.76
CA PRO A 226 -18.68 26.91 -22.42
C PRO A 226 -17.76 26.55 -23.61
N VAL A 227 -16.54 26.11 -23.32
CA VAL A 227 -15.58 25.58 -24.31
C VAL A 227 -15.84 24.08 -24.54
N SER A 228 -16.80 23.76 -25.41
CA SER A 228 -17.20 22.38 -25.70
C SER A 228 -16.34 21.69 -26.78
N ARG A 229 -15.05 21.48 -26.49
CA ARG A 229 -14.26 20.49 -27.26
C ARG A 229 -14.60 19.07 -26.75
N ARG A 230 -14.62 18.10 -27.68
CA ARG A 230 -15.19 16.75 -27.43
C ARG A 230 -14.24 15.79 -26.71
N GLU A 231 -13.11 16.29 -26.24
CA GLU A 231 -11.96 15.50 -25.77
C GLU A 231 -11.59 15.77 -24.31
N ASP A 232 -12.18 16.81 -23.70
CA ASP A 232 -11.88 17.26 -22.34
C ASP A 232 -12.38 16.33 -21.23
N TRP A 233 -13.16 15.28 -21.55
CA TRP A 233 -13.85 14.42 -20.57
C TRP A 233 -13.50 12.94 -20.72
N VAL A 234 -13.52 12.22 -19.60
CA VAL A 234 -13.30 10.77 -19.52
C VAL A 234 -14.37 10.09 -18.66
N ARG A 235 -14.90 8.94 -19.10
CA ARG A 235 -15.80 8.10 -18.28
C ARG A 235 -15.03 6.93 -17.70
N VAL A 236 -15.17 6.71 -16.39
CA VAL A 236 -14.36 5.75 -15.59
C VAL A 236 -15.27 4.86 -14.74
N GLN A 237 -14.86 3.61 -14.52
CA GLN A 237 -15.46 2.73 -13.51
C GLN A 237 -14.80 2.96 -12.12
N PRO A 238 -15.51 2.66 -11.01
CA PRO A 238 -15.05 2.95 -9.65
C PRO A 238 -13.72 2.29 -9.23
N GLY A 239 -13.34 1.18 -9.85
CA GLY A 239 -12.10 0.44 -9.60
C GLY A 239 -10.86 0.94 -10.36
N VAL A 240 -11.00 1.91 -11.28
CA VAL A 240 -9.86 2.49 -12.01
C VAL A 240 -8.89 3.16 -11.05
N VAL A 241 -7.60 2.78 -11.05
CA VAL A 241 -6.57 3.42 -10.23
C VAL A 241 -6.17 4.78 -10.83
N LEU A 242 -6.17 5.83 -10.01
CA LEU A 242 -5.95 7.21 -10.45
C LEU A 242 -4.59 7.41 -11.18
N ALA A 243 -3.48 6.89 -10.65
CA ALA A 243 -2.18 6.95 -11.32
C ALA A 243 -2.02 6.02 -12.54
N SER A 244 -2.98 5.12 -12.78
CA SER A 244 -3.08 4.42 -14.08
C SER A 244 -3.83 5.30 -15.08
N LEU A 245 -4.98 5.86 -14.71
CA LEU A 245 -5.75 6.79 -15.55
C LEU A 245 -4.88 7.96 -16.06
N ASN A 246 -4.21 8.67 -15.15
CA ASN A 246 -3.36 9.80 -15.50
C ASN A 246 -2.13 9.44 -16.36
N ARG A 247 -1.71 8.17 -16.37
CA ARG A 247 -0.61 7.69 -17.24
C ARG A 247 -1.06 7.46 -18.67
N GLU A 248 -2.33 7.10 -18.87
CA GLU A 248 -2.94 6.99 -20.20
C GLU A 248 -3.33 8.38 -20.72
N LEU A 249 -4.02 9.21 -19.90
CA LEU A 249 -4.39 10.59 -20.26
C LEU A 249 -3.17 11.45 -20.65
N ALA A 250 -2.01 11.24 -20.01
CA ALA A 250 -0.78 11.97 -20.34
C ALA A 250 -0.28 11.73 -21.77
N ARG A 251 -0.67 10.64 -22.44
CA ARG A 251 -0.37 10.43 -23.88
C ARG A 251 -1.13 11.38 -24.79
N HIS A 252 -2.23 11.95 -24.29
CA HIS A 252 -3.08 12.93 -24.97
C HIS A 252 -2.83 14.35 -24.44
N GLY A 253 -1.76 14.58 -23.68
CA GLY A 253 -1.44 15.87 -23.07
C GLY A 253 -2.38 16.29 -21.92
N ARG A 254 -3.18 15.36 -21.38
CA ARG A 254 -4.18 15.62 -20.34
C ARG A 254 -3.82 14.98 -19.00
N SER A 255 -4.38 15.53 -17.93
CA SER A 255 -4.41 14.94 -16.59
C SER A 255 -5.81 15.07 -15.97
N PHE A 256 -6.07 14.31 -14.91
CA PHE A 256 -7.17 14.54 -13.99
C PHE A 256 -6.55 14.85 -12.61
N GLY A 257 -6.79 16.05 -12.09
CA GLY A 257 -6.67 16.33 -10.66
C GLY A 257 -8.02 16.05 -9.98
N PRO A 258 -8.07 15.79 -8.66
CA PRO A 258 -7.02 15.93 -7.63
C PRO A 258 -5.89 14.89 -7.69
N ASP A 259 -4.80 15.10 -6.94
CA ASP A 259 -3.60 14.24 -6.95
C ASP A 259 -3.20 13.59 -5.59
N PRO A 260 -4.12 13.05 -4.78
CA PRO A 260 -3.87 12.64 -3.39
C PRO A 260 -2.65 11.71 -3.20
N SER A 261 -2.03 11.75 -2.02
CA SER A 261 -0.77 11.04 -1.70
C SER A 261 -0.78 9.53 -2.00
N THR A 262 -1.96 8.90 -1.94
CA THR A 262 -2.21 7.47 -2.19
C THR A 262 -2.57 7.14 -3.66
N ARG A 263 -2.48 8.10 -4.60
CA ARG A 263 -2.94 7.94 -6.00
C ARG A 263 -2.37 6.76 -6.80
N SER A 264 -1.25 6.15 -6.36
CA SER A 264 -0.71 4.92 -6.94
C SER A 264 -1.54 3.66 -6.63
N VAL A 265 -2.53 3.77 -5.75
CA VAL A 265 -3.44 2.68 -5.34
C VAL A 265 -4.90 3.10 -5.20
N THR A 266 -5.20 4.35 -4.82
CA THR A 266 -6.60 4.80 -4.69
C THR A 266 -7.35 4.74 -6.02
N THR A 267 -8.64 4.44 -5.97
CA THR A 267 -9.47 4.24 -7.16
C THR A 267 -10.44 5.40 -7.38
N MET A 268 -10.91 5.60 -8.63
CA MET A 268 -11.79 6.72 -8.99
C MET A 268 -13.10 6.75 -8.19
N GLY A 269 -13.63 5.58 -7.82
CA GLY A 269 -14.79 5.48 -6.92
C GLY A 269 -14.46 6.02 -5.53
N SER A 270 -13.28 5.72 -4.97
CA SER A 270 -12.84 6.31 -3.69
C SER A 270 -12.62 7.83 -3.81
N VAL A 271 -11.98 8.30 -4.89
CA VAL A 271 -11.73 9.72 -5.15
C VAL A 271 -13.02 10.54 -5.16
N LEU A 272 -14.07 10.04 -5.82
CA LEU A 272 -15.39 10.68 -5.86
C LEU A 272 -16.14 10.52 -4.53
N SER A 273 -16.18 9.31 -3.95
CA SER A 273 -16.91 9.07 -2.71
C SER A 273 -16.39 9.88 -1.52
N ILE A 274 -15.08 10.17 -1.42
CA ILE A 274 -14.54 11.01 -0.33
C ILE A 274 -14.43 12.49 -0.68
N ASN A 275 -14.74 12.89 -1.92
CA ASN A 275 -14.43 14.21 -2.50
C ASN A 275 -12.96 14.62 -2.31
N ALA A 276 -12.04 13.78 -2.78
CA ALA A 276 -10.61 13.94 -2.51
C ALA A 276 -10.04 15.28 -3.01
N SER A 277 -8.95 15.71 -2.36
CA SER A 277 -8.08 16.83 -2.72
C SER A 277 -6.62 16.34 -2.82
N GLY A 278 -5.64 17.22 -2.56
CA GLY A 278 -4.21 16.90 -2.55
C GLY A 278 -3.36 18.13 -2.80
N SER A 279 -2.05 17.95 -3.01
CA SER A 279 -1.08 19.04 -3.17
C SER A 279 -1.49 20.10 -4.20
N HIS A 280 -2.07 19.69 -5.34
CA HIS A 280 -2.44 20.59 -6.45
C HIS A 280 -3.88 21.12 -6.40
N TYR A 281 -4.56 21.09 -5.25
CA TYR A 281 -5.92 21.62 -5.09
C TYR A 281 -6.06 23.07 -5.60
N LEU A 282 -5.06 23.93 -5.37
CA LEU A 282 -5.07 25.33 -5.84
C LEU A 282 -5.14 25.48 -7.37
N ARG A 283 -4.85 24.42 -8.14
CA ARG A 283 -4.98 24.37 -9.60
C ARG A 283 -6.20 23.57 -10.06
N SER A 284 -6.46 22.43 -9.44
CA SER A 284 -7.40 21.42 -9.97
C SER A 284 -8.69 21.26 -9.15
N GLY A 285 -8.80 21.94 -8.00
CA GLY A 285 -9.93 21.80 -7.07
C GLY A 285 -10.04 20.42 -6.41
N SER A 286 -11.25 20.10 -5.96
CA SER A 286 -11.63 18.77 -5.45
C SER A 286 -12.29 17.92 -6.53
N ALA A 287 -12.43 16.61 -6.30
CA ALA A 287 -13.09 15.69 -7.25
C ALA A 287 -14.52 16.13 -7.64
N ARG A 288 -15.23 16.82 -6.73
CA ARG A 288 -16.56 17.42 -6.95
C ARG A 288 -16.58 18.55 -7.96
N ASP A 289 -15.49 19.30 -8.09
CA ASP A 289 -15.42 20.45 -8.99
C ASP A 289 -15.33 19.98 -10.46
N ALA A 290 -14.69 18.82 -10.68
CA ALA A 290 -14.47 18.18 -11.98
C ALA A 290 -15.55 17.16 -12.42
N VAL A 291 -16.55 16.81 -11.61
CA VAL A 291 -17.56 15.81 -12.02
C VAL A 291 -18.70 16.41 -12.87
N ALA A 292 -19.09 15.73 -13.96
CA ALA A 292 -20.29 16.06 -14.74
C ALA A 292 -21.45 15.08 -14.48
N SER A 293 -21.16 13.78 -14.45
CA SER A 293 -22.18 12.76 -14.21
C SER A 293 -21.67 11.54 -13.45
N ILE A 294 -22.58 10.86 -12.77
CA ILE A 294 -22.35 9.65 -11.99
C ILE A 294 -23.47 8.65 -12.31
N GLU A 295 -23.07 7.46 -12.73
CA GLU A 295 -23.93 6.27 -12.85
C GLU A 295 -24.03 5.65 -11.45
N PHE A 296 -25.25 5.59 -10.90
CA PHE A 296 -25.49 5.48 -9.47
C PHE A 296 -26.56 4.43 -9.15
N VAL A 297 -26.31 3.62 -8.13
CA VAL A 297 -27.28 2.65 -7.57
C VAL A 297 -27.80 3.16 -6.23
N THR A 298 -29.12 3.35 -6.12
CA THR A 298 -29.82 3.84 -4.92
C THR A 298 -30.00 2.75 -3.86
N ALA A 299 -30.37 3.11 -2.62
CA ALA A 299 -30.72 2.13 -1.59
C ALA A 299 -31.93 1.24 -1.93
N ALA A 300 -32.77 1.66 -2.90
CA ALA A 300 -33.90 0.90 -3.42
C ALA A 300 -33.51 -0.14 -4.49
N GLY A 301 -32.26 -0.16 -4.96
CA GLY A 301 -31.82 -1.07 -6.03
C GLY A 301 -32.28 -0.62 -7.42
N GLU A 302 -32.30 0.69 -7.67
CA GLU A 302 -32.50 1.32 -8.98
C GLU A 302 -31.17 1.86 -9.52
N LEU A 303 -30.98 1.87 -10.84
CA LEU A 303 -29.82 2.44 -11.53
C LEU A 303 -30.21 3.76 -12.23
N MET A 304 -29.44 4.83 -12.02
CA MET A 304 -29.73 6.15 -12.61
C MET A 304 -28.45 6.94 -12.93
N GLU A 305 -28.50 7.78 -13.97
CA GLU A 305 -27.44 8.72 -14.32
C GLU A 305 -27.71 10.08 -13.64
N LEU A 306 -27.03 10.34 -12.52
CA LEU A 306 -27.06 11.62 -11.84
C LEU A 306 -26.16 12.62 -12.57
N SER A 307 -26.68 13.80 -12.91
CA SER A 307 -25.89 14.89 -13.51
C SER A 307 -26.36 16.26 -13.01
N THR A 308 -26.86 17.12 -13.91
CA THR A 308 -27.58 18.36 -13.59
C THR A 308 -28.97 18.26 -14.21
N HIS A 309 -29.99 18.14 -13.35
CA HIS A 309 -31.37 17.83 -13.72
C HIS A 309 -32.32 18.98 -13.35
N SER A 310 -33.50 19.05 -13.97
CA SER A 310 -34.55 19.99 -13.59
C SER A 310 -35.50 19.37 -12.56
N PRO A 311 -35.93 20.07 -11.51
CA PRO A 311 -37.05 19.62 -10.66
C PRO A 311 -38.39 19.44 -11.41
N THR A 312 -38.49 19.92 -12.65
CA THR A 312 -39.73 19.91 -13.46
C THR A 312 -39.72 18.87 -14.59
N GLU A 313 -38.69 18.02 -14.69
CA GLU A 313 -38.65 16.95 -15.70
C GLU A 313 -39.34 15.68 -15.16
N ASP A 314 -40.10 14.98 -16.00
CA ASP A 314 -40.63 13.66 -15.66
C ASP A 314 -39.57 12.57 -15.88
N SER A 315 -38.61 12.51 -14.95
CA SER A 315 -37.61 11.45 -14.88
C SER A 315 -37.40 11.01 -13.42
N PRO A 316 -36.89 9.79 -13.14
CA PRO A 316 -36.53 9.39 -11.78
C PRO A 316 -35.53 10.36 -11.13
N ALA A 317 -34.59 10.90 -11.92
CA ALA A 317 -33.62 11.88 -11.44
C ALA A 317 -34.22 13.29 -11.29
N GLY A 318 -35.24 13.65 -12.08
CA GLY A 318 -36.04 14.85 -11.93
C GLY A 318 -36.86 14.86 -10.64
N ARG A 319 -37.51 13.74 -10.32
CA ARG A 319 -38.22 13.54 -9.04
C ARG A 319 -37.26 13.62 -7.85
N LEU A 320 -36.08 13.01 -7.95
CA LEU A 320 -35.03 13.14 -6.93
C LEU A 320 -34.50 14.59 -6.82
N ALA A 321 -34.38 15.32 -7.94
CA ALA A 321 -34.03 16.73 -7.96
C ALA A 321 -35.09 17.61 -7.29
N LEU A 322 -36.37 17.29 -7.45
CA LEU A 322 -37.49 17.98 -6.78
C LEU A 322 -37.45 17.79 -5.26
N GLU A 323 -37.25 16.56 -4.78
CA GLU A 323 -37.12 16.30 -3.33
C GLU A 323 -35.88 16.97 -2.73
N VAL A 324 -34.74 16.93 -3.43
CA VAL A 324 -33.53 17.67 -3.03
C VAL A 324 -33.80 19.19 -3.00
N TRP A 325 -34.52 19.74 -3.99
CA TRP A 325 -34.92 21.16 -3.99
C TRP A 325 -35.82 21.50 -2.80
N HIS A 326 -36.77 20.64 -2.44
CA HIS A 326 -37.62 20.81 -1.26
C HIS A 326 -36.82 20.84 0.05
N VAL A 327 -35.81 19.96 0.21
CA VAL A 327 -34.91 20.00 1.38
C VAL A 327 -34.06 21.28 1.37
N PHE A 328 -33.44 21.64 0.25
CA PHE A 328 -32.63 22.85 0.14
C PHE A 328 -33.44 24.12 0.43
N ARG A 329 -34.70 24.19 -0.05
CA ARG A 329 -35.60 25.33 0.21
C ARG A 329 -36.01 25.41 1.67
N ARG A 330 -36.34 24.28 2.30
CA ARG A 330 -36.71 24.21 3.74
C ARG A 330 -35.60 24.75 4.64
N HIS A 331 -34.33 24.50 4.28
CA HIS A 331 -33.16 24.87 5.08
C HIS A 331 -32.33 26.03 4.47
N ARG A 332 -32.91 26.81 3.54
CA ARG A 332 -32.17 27.78 2.70
C ARG A 332 -31.25 28.72 3.49
N GLU A 333 -31.71 29.18 4.65
CA GLU A 333 -31.00 30.18 5.46
C GLU A 333 -29.85 29.59 6.28
N SER A 334 -29.95 28.33 6.69
CA SER A 334 -28.83 27.61 7.28
C SER A 334 -27.77 27.31 6.22
N ILE A 335 -28.20 26.89 5.03
CA ILE A 335 -27.31 26.55 3.90
C ILE A 335 -26.59 27.81 3.39
N ALA A 336 -27.26 28.96 3.28
CA ALA A 336 -26.65 30.23 2.92
C ALA A 336 -25.54 30.63 3.92
N ARG A 337 -25.87 30.72 5.21
CA ARG A 337 -24.92 31.05 6.30
C ARG A 337 -23.74 30.08 6.38
N ASP A 338 -23.96 28.80 6.09
CA ASP A 338 -22.93 27.77 6.11
C ASP A 338 -21.97 27.86 4.91
N ASN A 339 -22.50 28.17 3.72
CA ASN A 339 -21.71 28.45 2.52
C ASN A 339 -20.90 29.74 2.67
N GLU A 340 -21.50 30.81 3.18
CA GLU A 340 -20.85 32.11 3.46
C GLU A 340 -19.68 31.95 4.43
N ARG A 341 -19.86 31.18 5.52
CA ARG A 341 -18.82 30.93 6.53
C ARG A 341 -17.64 30.12 6.01
N ARG A 342 -17.87 29.15 5.12
CA ARG A 342 -16.82 28.20 4.67
C ARG A 342 -16.11 28.61 3.39
N GLY A 343 -16.79 29.27 2.46
CA GLY A 343 -16.27 29.52 1.13
C GLY A 343 -15.85 28.22 0.41
N ALA A 344 -14.68 28.24 -0.24
CA ALA A 344 -14.11 27.08 -0.93
C ALA A 344 -13.35 26.16 0.04
N SER A 345 -14.08 25.40 0.87
CA SER A 345 -13.49 24.36 1.74
C SER A 345 -13.33 23.01 1.05
N ASN A 346 -12.63 22.08 1.69
CA ASN A 346 -12.72 20.64 1.40
C ASN A 346 -13.95 20.02 2.11
N GLY A 347 -14.20 18.72 1.91
CA GLY A 347 -15.26 17.96 2.57
C GLY A 347 -16.63 17.95 1.86
N ILE A 348 -17.71 17.81 2.66
CA ILE A 348 -19.11 17.94 2.19
C ILE A 348 -19.38 19.40 1.81
N ARG A 349 -20.03 19.60 0.67
CA ARG A 349 -20.25 20.91 0.07
C ARG A 349 -21.67 21.06 -0.49
N PHE A 350 -22.41 22.06 -0.01
CA PHE A 350 -23.77 22.40 -0.45
C PHE A 350 -23.81 23.65 -1.36
N ASP A 351 -22.68 24.33 -1.59
CA ASP A 351 -22.54 25.40 -2.58
C ASP A 351 -22.91 24.94 -3.99
N GLY A 352 -23.64 25.75 -4.77
CA GLY A 352 -23.91 25.47 -6.18
C GLY A 352 -24.60 24.13 -6.48
N ILE A 353 -25.32 23.54 -5.50
CA ILE A 353 -26.15 22.35 -5.71
C ILE A 353 -27.46 22.72 -6.40
N VAL A 354 -28.12 23.81 -5.97
CA VAL A 354 -29.29 24.39 -6.62
C VAL A 354 -28.90 25.72 -7.26
N GLU A 355 -29.21 25.90 -8.54
CA GLU A 355 -28.93 27.13 -9.29
C GLU A 355 -30.14 27.57 -10.14
N PRO A 356 -30.42 28.88 -10.23
CA PRO A 356 -29.90 29.94 -9.35
C PRO A 356 -30.37 29.69 -7.91
N PHE A 357 -29.57 30.06 -6.90
CA PHE A 357 -29.92 29.79 -5.50
C PHE A 357 -31.20 30.52 -5.07
N ASP A 358 -31.47 31.69 -5.66
CA ASP A 358 -32.69 32.48 -5.43
C ASP A 358 -33.97 31.77 -5.89
N SER A 359 -33.88 30.70 -6.71
CA SER A 359 -35.04 29.84 -7.01
C SER A 359 -35.66 29.22 -5.75
N LEU A 360 -34.89 29.08 -4.67
CA LEU A 360 -35.36 28.60 -3.36
C LEU A 360 -36.31 29.60 -2.65
N LEU A 361 -36.42 30.84 -3.13
CA LEU A 361 -37.41 31.81 -2.66
C LEU A 361 -38.82 31.52 -3.23
N SER A 362 -38.90 30.87 -4.39
CA SER A 362 -40.16 30.60 -5.09
C SER A 362 -40.99 29.52 -4.38
N PRO A 363 -42.34 29.61 -4.40
CA PRO A 363 -43.20 28.55 -3.87
C PRO A 363 -43.09 27.22 -4.64
N ILE A 364 -42.63 27.25 -5.89
CA ILE A 364 -42.44 26.11 -6.81
C ILE A 364 -41.12 26.27 -7.59
N PRO A 365 -40.44 25.19 -8.00
CA PRO A 365 -39.25 25.32 -8.85
C PRO A 365 -39.64 25.87 -10.23
N THR A 366 -38.75 26.66 -10.83
CA THR A 366 -38.97 27.29 -12.14
C THR A 366 -38.34 26.46 -13.28
N PRO A 367 -38.73 26.68 -14.55
CA PRO A 367 -38.12 25.99 -15.70
C PRO A 367 -36.60 26.19 -15.84
N GLU A 368 -36.04 27.22 -15.22
CA GLU A 368 -34.61 27.54 -15.18
C GLU A 368 -33.90 26.89 -13.99
N THR A 369 -34.63 26.40 -13.00
CA THR A 369 -34.08 25.81 -11.77
C THR A 369 -33.35 24.50 -12.08
N ARG A 370 -32.09 24.38 -11.66
CA ARG A 370 -31.24 23.20 -11.89
C ARG A 370 -30.70 22.65 -10.58
N VAL A 371 -30.63 21.33 -10.47
CA VAL A 371 -30.09 20.61 -9.31
C VAL A 371 -28.97 19.68 -9.74
N ARG A 372 -27.76 19.93 -9.22
CA ARG A 372 -26.53 19.19 -9.55
C ARG A 372 -26.35 17.93 -8.71
N LEU A 373 -27.21 16.93 -8.93
CA LEU A 373 -27.19 15.67 -8.17
C LEU A 373 -25.80 14.96 -8.19
N ALA A 374 -25.05 15.03 -9.28
CA ALA A 374 -23.67 14.48 -9.33
C ALA A 374 -22.73 15.17 -8.31
N LYS A 375 -22.85 16.49 -8.12
CA LYS A 375 -22.05 17.25 -7.14
C LYS A 375 -22.56 17.08 -5.69
N LEU A 376 -23.78 16.56 -5.51
CA LEU A 376 -24.35 16.25 -4.20
C LEU A 376 -23.90 14.88 -3.67
N VAL A 377 -23.85 13.86 -4.53
CA VAL A 377 -23.42 12.50 -4.12
C VAL A 377 -21.89 12.34 -4.06
N THR A 378 -21.13 13.24 -4.71
CA THR A 378 -19.67 13.31 -4.57
C THR A 378 -19.32 13.81 -3.17
N GLY A 379 -18.52 13.04 -2.42
CA GLY A 379 -18.26 13.27 -0.98
C GLY A 379 -19.19 12.54 -0.02
N SER A 380 -20.22 11.82 -0.51
CA SER A 380 -21.18 11.08 0.33
C SER A 380 -20.62 9.85 1.07
N GLN A 381 -19.38 9.46 0.82
CA GLN A 381 -18.70 8.29 1.43
C GLN A 381 -19.50 6.97 1.29
N GLY A 382 -20.35 6.89 0.25
CA GLY A 382 -21.23 5.73 0.00
C GLY A 382 -22.48 5.67 0.89
N THR A 383 -22.83 6.72 1.65
CA THR A 383 -24.00 6.72 2.53
C THR A 383 -25.32 6.99 1.82
N PHE A 384 -25.29 7.41 0.56
CA PHE A 384 -26.47 7.65 -0.28
C PHE A 384 -26.71 6.55 -1.33
N GLY A 385 -25.76 5.63 -1.52
CA GLY A 385 -25.75 4.67 -2.63
C GLY A 385 -24.35 4.40 -3.18
N LEU A 386 -24.27 3.72 -4.32
CA LEU A 386 -23.02 3.21 -4.90
C LEU A 386 -22.77 3.76 -6.31
N ILE A 387 -21.50 4.08 -6.62
CA ILE A 387 -21.06 4.56 -7.94
C ILE A 387 -20.65 3.36 -8.80
N THR A 388 -21.25 3.19 -9.99
CA THR A 388 -20.89 2.13 -10.96
C THR A 388 -20.07 2.67 -12.15
N ALA A 389 -20.22 3.95 -12.46
CA ALA A 389 -19.34 4.71 -13.36
C ALA A 389 -19.45 6.23 -13.09
N ALA A 390 -18.52 7.03 -13.60
CA ALA A 390 -18.60 8.49 -13.53
C ALA A 390 -17.93 9.15 -14.76
N THR A 391 -18.40 10.33 -15.14
CA THR A 391 -17.84 11.17 -16.20
C THR A 391 -17.19 12.41 -15.59
N VAL A 392 -15.88 12.58 -15.79
CA VAL A 392 -15.07 13.61 -15.12
C VAL A 392 -14.22 14.43 -16.09
N ALA A 393 -14.03 15.70 -15.75
CA ALA A 393 -13.27 16.69 -16.52
C ALA A 393 -11.78 16.44 -16.37
N THR A 394 -11.07 16.45 -17.49
CA THR A 394 -9.62 16.48 -17.53
C THR A 394 -9.14 17.91 -17.74
N GLU A 395 -7.87 18.15 -17.45
CA GLU A 395 -7.16 19.42 -17.58
C GLU A 395 -5.94 19.23 -18.51
N PRO A 396 -5.46 20.28 -19.20
CA PRO A 396 -4.19 20.21 -19.92
C PRO A 396 -3.00 20.13 -18.95
N ILE A 397 -1.98 19.35 -19.31
CA ILE A 397 -0.70 19.33 -18.58
C ILE A 397 0.02 20.67 -18.81
N PRO A 398 0.51 21.38 -17.77
CA PRO A 398 1.09 22.71 -17.92
C PRO A 398 2.44 22.67 -18.65
N ALA A 399 2.66 23.65 -19.54
CA ALA A 399 3.84 23.74 -20.39
C ALA A 399 5.14 23.95 -19.60
N HIS A 400 5.22 25.01 -18.78
CA HIS A 400 6.36 25.28 -17.90
C HIS A 400 5.96 25.16 -16.44
N ARG A 401 6.79 24.44 -15.68
CA ARG A 401 6.58 24.13 -14.25
C ARG A 401 7.90 24.26 -13.50
N GLY A 402 7.88 24.93 -12.37
CA GLY A 402 9.06 25.18 -11.54
C GLY A 402 8.75 24.88 -10.08
N VAL A 403 9.67 24.23 -9.40
CA VAL A 403 9.53 23.82 -8.00
C VAL A 403 10.55 24.57 -7.14
N ALA A 404 10.12 25.01 -5.96
CA ALA A 404 10.97 25.59 -4.95
C ALA A 404 10.88 24.81 -3.64
N LEU A 405 12.04 24.55 -3.02
CA LEU A 405 12.14 24.13 -1.63
C LEU A 405 12.56 25.35 -0.81
N PHE A 406 11.87 25.63 0.29
CA PHE A 406 12.22 26.66 1.27
C PHE A 406 12.44 26.03 2.64
N PHE A 407 13.48 26.48 3.36
CA PHE A 407 13.89 25.91 4.65
C PHE A 407 13.74 26.91 5.80
N PHE A 408 13.25 26.43 6.94
CA PHE A 408 12.82 27.24 8.09
C PHE A 408 13.35 26.66 9.41
N HIS A 409 13.80 27.52 10.33
CA HIS A 409 14.15 27.12 11.70
C HIS A 409 12.93 26.96 12.63
N ARG A 410 11.71 27.28 12.15
CA ARG A 410 10.46 27.18 12.93
C ARG A 410 9.30 26.76 12.03
N LEU A 411 8.53 25.76 12.47
CA LEU A 411 7.28 25.32 11.81
C LEU A 411 6.26 26.47 11.65
N ASP A 412 6.18 27.32 12.68
CA ASP A 412 5.39 28.54 12.77
C ASP A 412 5.81 29.62 11.73
N ALA A 413 7.10 29.69 11.38
CA ALA A 413 7.58 30.55 10.28
C ALA A 413 7.25 29.95 8.90
N ALA A 414 7.30 28.62 8.75
CA ALA A 414 6.85 27.94 7.54
C ALA A 414 5.34 28.09 7.30
N ALA A 415 4.52 28.06 8.36
CA ALA A 415 3.09 28.33 8.25
C ALA A 415 2.80 29.75 7.71
N ARG A 416 3.50 30.78 8.22
CA ARG A 416 3.40 32.15 7.65
C ARG A 416 3.97 32.25 6.24
N GLY A 417 5.05 31.53 5.93
CA GLY A 417 5.65 31.48 4.59
C GLY A 417 4.69 30.89 3.55
N ALA A 418 3.92 29.87 3.91
CA ALA A 418 2.91 29.27 3.04
C ALA A 418 1.76 30.23 2.70
N VAL A 419 1.32 31.06 3.67
CA VAL A 419 0.31 32.10 3.44
C VAL A 419 0.86 33.19 2.51
N ALA A 420 2.08 33.69 2.77
CA ALA A 420 2.72 34.69 1.92
C ALA A 420 2.95 34.19 0.47
N ALA A 421 3.27 32.91 0.28
CA ALA A 421 3.48 32.33 -1.05
C ALA A 421 2.24 32.37 -1.96
N LEU A 422 1.03 32.51 -1.41
CA LEU A 422 -0.21 32.64 -2.20
C LEU A 422 -0.23 33.93 -3.03
N GLU A 423 0.41 35.00 -2.55
CA GLU A 423 0.58 36.27 -3.27
C GLU A 423 1.32 36.09 -4.62
N HIS A 424 2.11 35.01 -4.76
CA HIS A 424 2.92 34.70 -5.94
C HIS A 424 2.23 33.74 -6.93
N GLY A 425 1.00 33.30 -6.63
CA GLY A 425 0.22 32.40 -7.49
C GLY A 425 0.79 30.98 -7.60
N VAL A 426 1.17 30.39 -6.45
CA VAL A 426 1.57 28.97 -6.36
C VAL A 426 0.40 28.03 -6.67
N VAL A 427 0.67 26.93 -7.38
CA VAL A 427 -0.33 25.89 -7.71
C VAL A 427 -0.32 24.71 -6.73
N ALA A 428 0.72 24.63 -5.91
CA ALA A 428 0.84 23.71 -4.78
C ALA A 428 1.81 24.29 -3.74
N CYS A 429 1.57 24.00 -2.45
CA CYS A 429 2.46 24.36 -1.35
C CYS A 429 2.29 23.34 -0.21
N ASP A 430 3.16 22.32 -0.19
CA ASP A 430 3.22 21.28 0.82
C ASP A 430 4.20 21.68 1.95
N LEU A 431 3.81 21.49 3.22
CA LEU A 431 4.65 21.71 4.40
C LEU A 431 5.05 20.36 5.02
N MET A 432 6.32 20.24 5.44
CA MET A 432 6.86 19.06 6.12
C MET A 432 7.65 19.47 7.38
N ASP A 433 7.46 18.74 8.48
CA ASP A 433 8.19 18.97 9.74
C ASP A 433 9.61 18.36 9.76
N ARG A 434 10.37 18.74 10.78
CA ARG A 434 11.70 18.19 11.14
C ARG A 434 11.77 16.66 11.03
N ARG A 435 10.77 15.94 11.56
CA ARG A 435 10.79 14.47 11.67
C ARG A 435 10.66 13.81 10.29
N LEU A 436 9.85 14.37 9.41
CA LEU A 436 9.75 13.95 8.01
C LEU A 436 11.05 14.26 7.24
N LEU A 437 11.70 15.38 7.52
CA LEU A 437 13.00 15.73 6.94
C LEU A 437 14.11 14.78 7.42
N GLU A 438 14.15 14.43 8.71
CA GLU A 438 15.06 13.42 9.27
C GLU A 438 14.85 12.05 8.59
N ILE A 439 13.60 11.57 8.50
CA ILE A 439 13.27 10.31 7.81
C ILE A 439 13.69 10.33 6.32
N ALA A 440 13.67 11.49 5.66
CA ALA A 440 14.18 11.63 4.30
C ALA A 440 15.71 11.57 4.23
N ARG A 441 16.42 12.33 5.06
CA ARG A 441 17.89 12.33 5.16
C ARG A 441 18.44 10.91 5.46
N ASP A 442 17.79 10.17 6.35
CA ASP A 442 18.21 8.82 6.78
C ASP A 442 17.90 7.71 5.76
N THR A 443 17.09 8.00 4.74
CA THR A 443 16.60 6.99 3.78
C THR A 443 17.28 7.07 2.41
N GLU A 444 17.68 8.26 1.95
CA GLU A 444 18.26 8.44 0.62
C GLU A 444 19.38 9.50 0.63
N TRP A 445 20.57 9.15 0.11
CA TRP A 445 21.75 10.03 0.06
C TRP A 445 21.53 11.32 -0.76
N SER A 446 20.59 11.29 -1.70
CA SER A 446 20.10 12.48 -2.42
C SER A 446 19.55 13.53 -1.45
N PHE A 447 18.74 13.11 -0.47
CA PHE A 447 18.10 14.01 0.50
C PHE A 447 19.00 14.37 1.68
N SER A 448 19.98 13.52 2.05
CA SER A 448 20.98 13.88 3.08
C SER A 448 21.86 15.07 2.66
N ARG A 449 22.04 15.30 1.34
CA ARG A 449 22.72 16.48 0.78
C ARG A 449 21.79 17.65 0.47
N LEU A 450 20.52 17.39 0.11
CA LEU A 450 19.55 18.41 -0.30
C LEU A 450 18.89 19.13 0.89
N LEU A 451 18.74 18.49 2.05
CA LEU A 451 17.96 19.00 3.19
C LEU A 451 18.88 19.51 4.31
N PRO A 452 19.08 20.84 4.50
CA PRO A 452 19.98 21.40 5.52
C PRO A 452 19.66 20.86 6.92
N ARG A 453 20.67 20.57 7.73
CA ARG A 453 20.48 19.92 9.05
C ARG A 453 19.69 20.79 10.04
N GLU A 454 19.84 22.10 9.94
CA GLU A 454 19.15 23.14 10.74
C GLU A 454 17.71 23.47 10.26
N ALA A 455 17.19 22.75 9.26
CA ALA A 455 15.80 22.86 8.83
C ALA A 455 14.87 22.07 9.77
N GLU A 456 14.12 22.81 10.60
CA GLU A 456 13.05 22.31 11.48
C GLU A 456 11.71 22.20 10.75
N ALA A 457 11.57 22.89 9.62
CA ALA A 457 10.45 22.74 8.69
C ALA A 457 10.89 23.10 7.25
N MET A 458 10.13 22.61 6.28
CA MET A 458 10.32 22.87 4.86
C MET A 458 8.98 23.15 4.18
N LEU A 459 8.97 24.03 3.18
CA LEU A 459 7.89 24.16 2.20
C LEU A 459 8.36 23.66 0.83
N LEU A 460 7.53 22.87 0.15
CA LEU A 460 7.66 22.41 -1.22
C LEU A 460 6.57 23.09 -2.06
N MET A 461 6.96 23.99 -2.96
CA MET A 461 6.03 24.79 -3.78
C MET A 461 6.19 24.47 -5.26
N GLU A 462 5.10 24.45 -6.02
CA GLU A 462 5.14 24.46 -7.51
C GLU A 462 4.47 25.73 -8.05
N ILE A 463 5.08 26.34 -9.07
CA ILE A 463 4.55 27.43 -9.89
C ILE A 463 4.48 26.96 -11.33
N ASN A 464 3.38 27.29 -12.01
CA ASN A 464 3.20 27.08 -13.44
C ASN A 464 3.13 28.42 -14.19
N SER A 465 3.60 28.44 -15.44
CA SER A 465 3.41 29.54 -16.38
C SER A 465 3.41 29.01 -17.82
N ASP A 466 2.88 29.80 -18.75
CA ASP A 466 2.95 29.54 -20.19
C ASP A 466 4.28 30.04 -20.80
N SER A 467 5.12 30.73 -20.02
CA SER A 467 6.48 31.14 -20.42
C SER A 467 7.54 30.68 -19.43
N SER A 468 8.63 30.14 -19.98
CA SER A 468 9.83 29.72 -19.23
C SER A 468 10.49 30.89 -18.47
N ASP A 469 10.57 32.06 -19.11
CA ASP A 469 11.24 33.23 -18.52
C ASP A 469 10.35 33.95 -17.51
N ASP A 470 9.02 33.93 -17.71
CA ASP A 470 8.08 34.36 -16.69
C ASP A 470 8.18 33.51 -15.42
N LEU A 471 8.15 32.18 -15.58
CA LEU A 471 8.33 31.23 -14.50
C LEU A 471 9.64 31.50 -13.73
N ARG A 472 10.76 31.76 -14.43
CA ARG A 472 12.04 32.08 -13.77
C ARG A 472 11.96 33.37 -12.95
N ARG A 473 11.35 34.44 -13.48
CA ARG A 473 11.13 35.69 -12.72
C ARG A 473 10.28 35.46 -11.47
N ARG A 474 9.21 34.66 -11.58
CA ARG A 474 8.30 34.37 -10.45
C ARG A 474 8.96 33.53 -9.36
N LEU A 475 9.82 32.57 -9.71
CA LEU A 475 10.64 31.83 -8.74
C LEU A 475 11.59 32.77 -7.98
N VAL A 476 12.29 33.67 -8.68
CA VAL A 476 13.20 34.65 -8.05
C VAL A 476 12.45 35.65 -7.17
N ALA A 477 11.27 36.12 -7.59
CA ALA A 477 10.44 37.02 -6.80
C ALA A 477 9.94 36.39 -5.49
N LEU A 478 9.55 35.11 -5.53
CA LEU A 478 9.16 34.33 -4.36
C LEU A 478 10.35 34.10 -3.41
N GLU A 479 11.56 33.90 -3.94
CA GLU A 479 12.78 33.72 -3.16
C GLU A 479 13.23 35.00 -2.44
N ASP A 480 13.27 36.12 -3.15
CA ASP A 480 13.55 37.45 -2.58
C ASP A 480 12.54 37.83 -1.48
N ASP A 481 11.25 37.57 -1.72
CA ASP A 481 10.19 37.90 -0.77
C ASP A 481 10.26 37.07 0.53
N LEU A 482 10.43 35.75 0.44
CA LEU A 482 10.45 34.88 1.62
C LEU A 482 11.77 34.93 2.41
N ILE A 483 12.91 35.19 1.75
CA ILE A 483 14.24 35.24 2.40
C ILE A 483 14.64 36.68 2.77
N GLN A 484 14.63 37.62 1.81
CA GLN A 484 15.21 38.95 2.03
C GLN A 484 14.22 39.92 2.69
N ARG A 485 12.97 39.96 2.18
CA ARG A 485 11.93 40.91 2.61
C ARG A 485 11.24 40.48 3.90
N LYS A 486 10.52 39.36 3.87
CA LYS A 486 9.74 38.86 5.02
C LYS A 486 10.60 38.07 6.03
N ARG A 487 11.81 37.64 5.64
CA ARG A 487 12.81 36.95 6.49
C ARG A 487 12.25 35.74 7.24
N LEU A 488 11.43 34.96 6.55
CA LEU A 488 10.77 33.77 7.11
C LEU A 488 11.60 32.51 6.86
N ALA A 489 12.14 32.35 5.65
CA ALA A 489 13.04 31.27 5.27
C ALA A 489 14.51 31.71 5.38
N PHE A 490 15.40 30.78 5.73
CA PHE A 490 16.85 31.05 5.80
C PHE A 490 17.61 30.60 4.54
N SER A 491 17.01 29.72 3.74
CA SER A 491 17.61 29.13 2.54
C SER A 491 16.50 28.59 1.62
N ALA A 492 16.79 28.54 0.32
CA ALA A 492 15.94 27.94 -0.69
C ALA A 492 16.74 27.11 -1.71
N THR A 493 16.02 26.31 -2.50
CA THR A 493 16.57 25.64 -3.69
C THR A 493 15.46 25.55 -4.74
N THR A 494 15.66 26.20 -5.89
CA THR A 494 14.67 26.25 -6.98
C THR A 494 15.11 25.41 -8.17
N THR A 495 14.17 24.85 -8.92
CA THR A 495 14.47 24.11 -10.15
C THR A 495 13.31 24.12 -11.15
N MET A 496 13.65 24.28 -12.43
CA MET A 496 12.75 24.08 -13.57
C MET A 496 13.00 22.74 -14.27
N GLU A 497 14.06 22.00 -13.89
CA GLU A 497 14.51 20.80 -14.56
C GLU A 497 13.63 19.59 -14.19
N ARG A 498 13.13 18.85 -15.20
CA ARG A 498 12.13 17.80 -14.98
C ARG A 498 12.58 16.73 -13.98
N GLN A 499 13.82 16.24 -14.08
CA GLN A 499 14.31 15.17 -13.20
C GLN A 499 14.44 15.64 -11.75
N GLN A 500 14.89 16.88 -11.54
CA GLN A 500 14.98 17.49 -10.20
C GLN A 500 13.58 17.76 -9.61
N ARG A 501 12.64 18.31 -10.39
CA ARG A 501 11.24 18.49 -9.93
C ARG A 501 10.60 17.15 -9.54
N ASP A 502 10.77 16.11 -10.36
CA ASP A 502 10.21 14.78 -10.08
C ASP A 502 10.89 14.11 -8.85
N LEU A 503 12.16 14.43 -8.58
CA LEU A 503 12.87 14.06 -7.34
C LEU A 503 12.33 14.83 -6.11
N TYR A 504 12.22 16.16 -6.18
CA TYR A 504 11.76 17.00 -5.06
C TYR A 504 10.33 16.63 -4.67
N TRP A 505 9.45 16.46 -5.66
CA TRP A 505 8.10 15.95 -5.44
C TRP A 505 8.03 14.56 -4.82
N SER A 506 9.11 13.77 -4.88
CA SER A 506 9.13 12.48 -4.20
C SER A 506 9.19 12.62 -2.67
N LEU A 507 9.50 13.80 -2.12
CA LEU A 507 9.48 14.10 -0.68
C LEU A 507 8.08 13.86 -0.05
N SER A 508 7.05 14.62 -0.46
CA SER A 508 5.70 14.39 0.07
C SER A 508 5.14 13.02 -0.34
N ARG A 509 5.48 12.54 -1.55
CA ARG A 509 4.92 11.29 -2.14
C ARG A 509 5.51 10.00 -1.57
N ARG A 510 6.75 9.98 -1.04
CA ARG A 510 7.45 8.77 -0.54
C ARG A 510 7.63 8.72 0.97
N PHE A 511 7.81 9.86 1.66
CA PHE A 511 8.31 9.86 3.04
C PHE A 511 7.22 10.00 4.11
N VAL A 512 6.08 10.64 3.82
CA VAL A 512 4.91 10.61 4.72
C VAL A 512 4.46 9.15 5.03
N PRO A 513 4.42 8.21 4.08
CA PRO A 513 4.20 6.80 4.39
C PRO A 513 5.34 6.10 5.16
N ARG A 514 6.57 6.66 5.19
CA ARG A 514 7.68 6.09 5.97
C ARG A 514 7.62 6.45 7.46
N LEU A 515 6.69 7.31 7.89
CA LEU A 515 6.33 7.49 9.30
C LEU A 515 6.01 6.15 9.99
N TYR A 516 5.38 5.22 9.27
CA TYR A 516 5.05 3.88 9.78
C TYR A 516 6.28 2.94 9.93
N ARG A 517 7.50 3.42 9.67
CA ARG A 517 8.76 2.71 9.95
C ARG A 517 9.36 3.09 11.32
N VAL A 518 8.85 4.13 11.99
CA VAL A 518 9.25 4.48 13.36
C VAL A 518 8.93 3.29 14.26
N ARG A 519 9.94 2.78 14.98
CA ARG A 519 9.85 1.59 15.84
C ARG A 519 9.66 2.00 17.30
N GLY A 520 8.92 1.17 18.04
CA GLY A 520 8.52 1.37 19.42
C GLY A 520 7.01 1.16 19.57
N ASP A 521 6.53 1.11 20.82
CA ASP A 521 5.10 0.91 21.10
C ASP A 521 4.25 2.11 20.67
N HIS A 522 4.82 3.32 20.78
CA HIS A 522 4.17 4.56 20.35
C HIS A 522 4.31 4.74 18.83
N SER A 523 3.19 4.75 18.13
CA SER A 523 3.11 4.79 16.66
C SER A 523 2.32 6.01 16.17
N PRO A 524 2.62 6.58 14.99
CA PRO A 524 1.91 7.75 14.47
C PRO A 524 0.50 7.38 14.00
N ILE A 525 -0.51 7.78 14.77
CA ILE A 525 -1.91 7.38 14.60
C ILE A 525 -2.66 8.26 13.61
N ALA A 526 -3.45 7.62 12.74
CA ALA A 526 -4.24 8.25 11.69
C ALA A 526 -5.69 8.63 12.11
N LEU A 527 -5.86 9.20 13.29
CA LEU A 527 -7.18 9.52 13.86
C LEU A 527 -7.62 10.96 13.54
N ILE A 528 -6.87 11.93 14.05
CA ILE A 528 -7.16 13.38 13.98
C ILE A 528 -6.52 14.07 12.76
N GLU A 529 -5.97 13.31 11.83
CA GLU A 529 -5.04 13.77 10.78
C GLU A 529 -5.67 14.50 9.58
N ASP A 530 -6.89 14.98 9.72
CA ASP A 530 -7.70 15.48 8.61
C ASP A 530 -8.45 16.73 9.04
N ILE A 531 -7.71 17.83 8.99
CA ILE A 531 -8.11 19.15 9.45
C ILE A 531 -8.05 20.09 8.25
N TRP A 532 -9.05 20.95 8.09
CA TRP A 532 -8.99 22.09 7.18
C TRP A 532 -9.23 23.37 7.97
N VAL A 533 -8.51 24.43 7.65
CA VAL A 533 -8.74 25.79 8.16
C VAL A 533 -8.61 26.80 7.01
N PRO A 534 -9.24 27.98 7.07
CA PRO A 534 -8.94 29.06 6.14
C PRO A 534 -7.43 29.35 6.13
N PRO A 535 -6.75 29.48 4.97
CA PRO A 535 -5.28 29.58 4.92
C PRO A 535 -4.69 30.69 5.79
N ALA A 536 -5.34 31.85 5.86
CA ALA A 536 -4.93 32.97 6.73
C ALA A 536 -4.92 32.59 8.24
N SER A 537 -5.79 31.68 8.66
CA SER A 537 -5.89 31.19 10.04
C SER A 537 -4.88 30.08 10.38
N LEU A 538 -4.20 29.50 9.39
CA LEU A 538 -3.32 28.33 9.55
C LEU A 538 -2.25 28.50 10.65
N PRO A 539 -1.53 29.64 10.78
CA PRO A 539 -0.53 29.79 11.85
C PRO A 539 -1.15 29.80 13.26
N GLY A 540 -2.34 30.40 13.42
CA GLY A 540 -3.04 30.47 14.71
C GLY A 540 -3.63 29.12 15.13
N ALA A 541 -4.29 28.44 14.19
CA ALA A 541 -4.83 27.10 14.41
C ALA A 541 -3.72 26.09 14.76
N LEU A 542 -2.56 26.18 14.08
CA LEU A 542 -1.40 25.32 14.36
C LEU A 542 -0.87 25.52 15.79
N ALA A 543 -0.80 26.76 16.28
CA ALA A 543 -0.40 27.04 17.66
C ALA A 543 -1.41 26.47 18.68
N ALA A 544 -2.71 26.69 18.48
CA ALA A 544 -3.75 26.15 19.36
C ALA A 544 -3.76 24.61 19.40
N ILE A 545 -3.50 23.94 18.28
CA ILE A 545 -3.33 22.47 18.23
C ILE A 545 -2.09 22.02 19.01
N GLN A 546 -0.97 22.77 18.92
CA GLN A 546 0.23 22.48 19.70
C GLN A 546 -0.02 22.63 21.21
N GLU A 547 -0.81 23.61 21.65
CA GLU A 547 -1.22 23.76 23.05
C GLU A 547 -2.11 22.60 23.55
N VAL A 548 -2.99 22.06 22.70
CA VAL A 548 -3.75 20.84 23.05
C VAL A 548 -2.80 19.64 23.19
N LEU A 549 -1.91 19.42 22.22
CA LEU A 549 -0.93 18.32 22.25
C LEU A 549 -0.04 18.38 23.50
N GLN A 550 0.43 19.58 23.88
CA GLN A 550 1.18 19.81 25.11
C GLN A 550 0.37 19.48 26.38
N ARG A 551 -0.89 19.94 26.47
CA ARG A 551 -1.78 19.63 27.61
C ARG A 551 -2.05 18.14 27.79
N PHE A 552 -2.16 17.38 26.68
CA PHE A 552 -2.30 15.92 26.72
C PHE A 552 -0.97 15.17 26.92
N GLN A 553 0.17 15.87 26.88
CA GLN A 553 1.53 15.31 26.90
C GLN A 553 1.81 14.34 25.73
N VAL A 554 1.26 14.65 24.55
CA VAL A 554 1.35 13.81 23.34
C VAL A 554 2.21 14.51 22.29
N THR A 555 3.25 13.84 21.82
CA THR A 555 4.01 14.33 20.65
C THR A 555 3.28 13.97 19.36
N ALA A 556 3.41 14.80 18.33
CA ALA A 556 2.86 14.54 17.01
C ALA A 556 3.90 14.83 15.91
N THR A 557 3.64 14.33 14.71
CA THR A 557 4.25 14.81 13.46
C THR A 557 3.21 15.54 12.64
N ILE A 558 3.64 16.59 11.93
CA ILE A 558 2.77 17.54 11.23
C ILE A 558 3.25 17.71 9.79
N PHE A 559 2.31 17.60 8.86
CA PHE A 559 2.48 17.96 7.45
C PHE A 559 1.17 18.58 6.95
N ALA A 560 1.22 19.36 5.88
CA ALA A 560 0.04 20.07 5.39
C ALA A 560 0.12 20.31 3.88
N HIS A 561 -1.02 20.35 3.20
CA HIS A 561 -1.14 21.04 1.92
C HIS A 561 -1.42 22.53 2.21
N ALA A 562 -0.46 23.17 2.89
CA ALA A 562 -0.58 24.44 3.59
C ALA A 562 -1.15 25.58 2.74
N GLY A 563 -0.87 25.60 1.43
CA GLY A 563 -1.41 26.61 0.52
C GLY A 563 -2.93 26.66 0.43
N HIS A 564 -3.65 25.56 0.73
CA HIS A 564 -5.11 25.56 0.82
C HIS A 564 -5.64 25.20 2.22
N GLY A 565 -4.79 25.32 3.25
CA GLY A 565 -5.18 25.21 4.66
C GLY A 565 -5.50 23.79 5.16
N GLN A 566 -5.29 22.76 4.34
CA GLN A 566 -5.45 21.35 4.72
C GLN A 566 -4.21 20.89 5.52
N LEU A 567 -4.44 20.40 6.74
CA LEU A 567 -3.45 20.10 7.77
C LEU A 567 -3.61 18.65 8.27
N HIS A 568 -2.49 17.95 8.44
CA HIS A 568 -2.43 16.58 8.94
C HIS A 568 -1.57 16.50 10.20
N VAL A 569 -2.20 16.07 11.30
CA VAL A 569 -1.56 15.91 12.61
C VAL A 569 -1.64 14.44 13.01
N ARG A 570 -0.50 13.80 13.23
CA ARG A 570 -0.41 12.39 13.63
C ARG A 570 0.21 12.25 15.02
N PRO A 571 -0.59 12.04 16.09
CA PRO A 571 -0.07 11.83 17.43
C PRO A 571 0.62 10.47 17.56
N PHE A 572 1.69 10.41 18.35
CA PHE A 572 2.38 9.17 18.69
C PHE A 572 1.79 8.57 19.96
N LEU A 573 1.10 7.43 19.83
CA LEU A 573 0.37 6.75 20.90
C LEU A 573 0.49 5.22 20.76
N ASP A 574 0.34 4.48 21.85
CA ASP A 574 0.26 3.01 21.84
C ASP A 574 -1.17 2.50 21.98
N LEU A 575 -1.72 1.89 20.93
CA LEU A 575 -3.04 1.23 20.98
C LEU A 575 -3.08 -0.04 21.84
N GLY A 576 -1.93 -0.54 22.32
CA GLY A 576 -1.86 -1.60 23.33
C GLY A 576 -2.06 -1.10 24.77
N SER A 577 -2.02 0.22 24.99
CA SER A 577 -2.11 0.86 26.28
C SER A 577 -3.52 1.41 26.52
N ALA A 578 -4.24 0.87 27.51
CA ALA A 578 -5.58 1.32 27.89
C ALA A 578 -5.64 2.84 28.12
N LYS A 579 -4.63 3.36 28.86
CA LYS A 579 -4.41 4.79 29.12
C LYS A 579 -4.37 5.64 27.85
N ASP A 580 -3.74 5.17 26.77
CA ASP A 580 -3.67 5.90 25.51
C ASP A 580 -4.94 5.75 24.69
N THR A 581 -5.61 4.59 24.73
CA THR A 581 -6.93 4.42 24.08
C THR A 581 -8.02 5.29 24.72
N GLU A 582 -8.04 5.42 26.05
CA GLU A 582 -8.95 6.32 26.80
C GLU A 582 -8.73 7.80 26.40
N ARG A 583 -7.48 8.19 26.14
CA ARG A 583 -7.11 9.55 25.73
C ARG A 583 -7.57 9.91 24.32
N LEU A 584 -7.79 8.94 23.42
CA LEU A 584 -8.12 9.19 22.00
C LEU A 584 -9.33 10.12 21.83
N ARG A 585 -10.39 9.89 22.61
CA ARG A 585 -11.64 10.66 22.52
C ARG A 585 -11.42 12.12 22.94
N GLY A 586 -10.93 12.33 24.17
CA GLY A 586 -10.71 13.67 24.71
C GLY A 586 -9.70 14.49 23.89
N LEU A 587 -8.64 13.85 23.37
CA LEU A 587 -7.68 14.50 22.47
C LEU A 587 -8.35 14.95 21.17
N SER A 588 -9.22 14.10 20.59
CA SER A 588 -9.94 14.40 19.36
C SER A 588 -10.95 15.54 19.54
N GLU A 589 -11.69 15.57 20.66
CA GLU A 589 -12.63 16.65 20.96
C GLU A 589 -11.93 18.00 21.16
N GLN A 590 -10.82 18.02 21.89
CA GLN A 590 -10.10 19.25 22.19
C GLN A 590 -9.38 19.81 20.96
N ILE A 591 -8.89 18.95 20.07
CA ILE A 591 -8.32 19.38 18.78
C ILE A 591 -9.42 19.84 17.81
N ALA A 592 -10.57 19.15 17.74
CA ALA A 592 -11.71 19.61 16.95
C ALA A 592 -12.23 20.97 17.45
N ALA A 593 -12.34 21.16 18.77
CA ALA A 593 -12.73 22.44 19.36
C ALA A 593 -11.72 23.57 19.06
N ALA A 594 -10.41 23.28 19.11
CA ALA A 594 -9.38 24.22 18.70
C ALA A 594 -9.48 24.60 17.21
N VAL A 595 -9.79 23.64 16.33
CA VAL A 595 -9.99 23.86 14.89
C VAL A 595 -11.25 24.70 14.61
N TRP A 596 -12.37 24.41 15.27
CA TRP A 596 -13.63 25.14 15.10
C TRP A 596 -13.55 26.62 15.54
N ALA A 597 -12.63 26.95 16.46
CA ALA A 597 -12.37 28.32 16.90
C ALA A 597 -11.71 29.21 15.82
N PHE A 598 -11.20 28.61 14.73
CA PHE A 598 -10.62 29.30 13.57
C PHE A 598 -11.46 29.07 12.29
N ASP A 599 -12.77 28.79 12.45
CA ASP A 599 -13.71 28.43 11.38
C ASP A 599 -13.30 27.20 10.54
N GLY A 600 -12.44 26.35 11.10
CA GLY A 600 -11.99 25.12 10.47
C GLY A 600 -12.98 23.95 10.57
N LEU A 601 -12.60 22.84 9.93
CA LEU A 601 -13.35 21.60 9.82
C LEU A 601 -12.44 20.40 10.11
N VAL A 602 -13.03 19.31 10.62
CA VAL A 602 -12.42 17.97 10.65
C VAL A 602 -13.14 17.05 9.65
N GLY A 603 -12.40 16.12 9.04
CA GLY A 603 -12.94 15.13 8.09
C GLY A 603 -13.08 15.66 6.66
N ALA A 604 -12.10 16.42 6.17
CA ALA A 604 -12.19 17.24 4.97
C ALA A 604 -11.64 16.55 3.69
N GLU A 605 -10.54 15.80 3.78
CA GLU A 605 -9.91 15.09 2.64
C GLU A 605 -9.92 13.56 2.83
N HIS A 606 -9.56 13.09 4.03
CA HIS A 606 -9.35 11.69 4.37
C HIS A 606 -10.62 11.03 4.95
N ALA A 607 -11.79 11.45 4.45
CA ALA A 607 -13.13 11.04 4.87
C ALA A 607 -13.48 11.32 6.35
N ALA A 608 -14.75 11.14 6.71
CA ALA A 608 -15.19 11.18 8.10
C ALA A 608 -15.04 9.82 8.78
N GLY A 609 -15.37 8.73 8.05
CA GLY A 609 -15.18 7.35 8.48
C GLY A 609 -15.79 7.03 9.85
N MET A 610 -15.16 6.15 10.63
CA MET A 610 -15.47 5.98 12.06
C MET A 610 -14.80 7.10 12.88
N SER A 611 -13.62 7.58 12.45
CA SER A 611 -12.80 8.55 13.18
C SER A 611 -13.50 9.84 13.59
N ARG A 612 -14.29 10.44 12.68
CA ARG A 612 -14.72 11.84 12.76
C ARG A 612 -16.24 12.03 12.61
N SER A 613 -16.99 11.04 12.11
CA SER A 613 -18.44 11.16 11.89
C SER A 613 -19.24 11.56 13.14
N TRP A 614 -18.80 11.14 14.32
CA TRP A 614 -19.41 11.49 15.60
C TRP A 614 -19.20 12.96 16.03
N LEU A 615 -18.24 13.67 15.44
CA LEU A 615 -18.02 15.11 15.63
C LEU A 615 -18.87 15.96 14.68
N LEU A 616 -19.39 15.37 13.59
CA LEU A 616 -20.01 16.14 12.50
C LEU A 616 -21.36 16.76 12.87
N SER A 617 -22.15 16.13 13.73
CA SER A 617 -23.41 16.71 14.24
C SER A 617 -23.17 18.03 15.01
N LYS A 618 -22.03 18.15 15.68
CA LYS A 618 -21.59 19.37 16.38
C LYS A 618 -20.96 20.39 15.42
N GLN A 619 -20.10 19.94 14.49
CA GLN A 619 -19.47 20.79 13.47
C GLN A 619 -20.48 21.45 12.51
N HIS A 620 -21.52 20.70 12.12
CA HIS A 620 -22.50 21.08 11.11
C HIS A 620 -23.88 21.42 11.71
N ALA A 621 -23.97 21.73 13.00
CA ALA A 621 -25.24 21.80 13.75
C ALA A 621 -26.35 22.66 13.09
N SER A 622 -25.99 23.73 12.38
CA SER A 622 -26.92 24.59 11.62
C SER A 622 -27.59 23.90 10.42
N ILE A 623 -26.87 23.02 9.72
CA ILE A 623 -27.32 22.31 8.51
C ILE A 623 -27.56 20.81 8.73
N TRP A 624 -27.22 20.26 9.90
CA TRP A 624 -27.42 18.86 10.24
C TRP A 624 -28.86 18.36 10.02
N PRO A 625 -29.93 19.15 10.27
CA PRO A 625 -31.30 18.76 9.90
C PRO A 625 -31.51 18.59 8.38
N ALA A 626 -30.83 19.36 7.54
CA ALA A 626 -30.85 19.19 6.09
C ALA A 626 -30.08 17.93 5.67
N MET A 627 -28.91 17.70 6.28
CA MET A 627 -28.09 16.51 6.05
C MET A 627 -28.87 15.22 6.39
N LEU A 628 -29.55 15.19 7.54
CA LEU A 628 -30.41 14.06 7.94
C LEU A 628 -31.57 13.85 6.97
N GLN A 629 -32.24 14.91 6.50
CA GLN A 629 -33.33 14.78 5.51
C GLN A 629 -32.82 14.26 4.16
N LEU A 630 -31.60 14.62 3.74
CA LEU A 630 -30.95 14.02 2.57
C LEU A 630 -30.62 12.54 2.79
N LYS A 631 -30.08 12.16 3.97
CA LYS A 631 -29.84 10.74 4.31
C LYS A 631 -31.14 9.93 4.28
N GLN A 632 -32.22 10.45 4.83
CA GLN A 632 -33.56 9.84 4.79
C GLN A 632 -34.12 9.72 3.37
N LEU A 633 -33.86 10.70 2.49
CA LEU A 633 -34.29 10.67 1.08
C LEU A 633 -33.54 9.60 0.26
N PHE A 634 -32.23 9.47 0.45
CA PHE A 634 -31.40 8.52 -0.32
C PHE A 634 -31.39 7.09 0.25
N ASP A 635 -31.52 6.95 1.58
CA ASP A 635 -31.45 5.68 2.31
C ASP A 635 -32.23 5.74 3.65
N PRO A 636 -33.57 5.64 3.61
CA PRO A 636 -34.43 5.74 4.80
C PRO A 636 -34.26 4.59 5.81
N GLN A 637 -33.50 3.55 5.47
CA GLN A 637 -33.27 2.36 6.30
C GLN A 637 -31.85 2.31 6.89
N GLU A 638 -31.04 3.35 6.68
CA GLU A 638 -29.60 3.39 7.01
C GLU A 638 -28.79 2.15 6.54
N ARG A 639 -29.17 1.49 5.43
CA ARG A 639 -28.44 0.32 4.91
C ARG A 639 -27.16 0.69 4.14
N MET A 640 -27.09 1.89 3.56
CA MET A 640 -25.92 2.38 2.82
C MET A 640 -24.88 3.00 3.76
N ASN A 641 -23.75 2.29 3.90
CA ASN A 641 -22.59 2.58 4.75
C ASN A 641 -22.93 3.16 6.16
N PRO A 642 -23.73 2.48 7.00
CA PRO A 642 -24.16 2.97 8.31
C PRO A 642 -23.01 3.32 9.26
N GLY A 643 -23.29 4.25 10.19
CA GLY A 643 -22.30 4.73 11.16
C GLY A 643 -21.22 5.64 10.55
N ARG A 644 -21.45 6.18 9.35
CA ARG A 644 -20.53 7.08 8.62
C ARG A 644 -21.26 8.36 8.21
N LEU A 645 -20.52 9.46 8.16
CA LEU A 645 -20.85 10.77 7.58
C LEU A 645 -22.14 11.42 8.11
N VAL A 646 -23.30 10.87 7.77
CA VAL A 646 -24.62 11.30 8.23
C VAL A 646 -25.40 10.05 8.66
N THR A 647 -25.73 9.99 9.93
CA THR A 647 -26.40 8.88 10.61
C THR A 647 -26.99 9.40 11.92
N LEU A 648 -28.10 8.81 12.38
CA LEU A 648 -28.75 9.22 13.64
C LEU A 648 -27.94 8.85 14.90
N GLY A 649 -27.02 7.88 14.81
CA GLY A 649 -26.23 7.38 15.93
C GLY A 649 -24.79 7.03 15.54
N PRO A 650 -23.91 8.01 15.29
CA PRO A 650 -22.53 7.73 14.90
C PRO A 650 -21.75 7.06 16.05
N PRO A 651 -21.04 5.94 15.79
CA PRO A 651 -20.24 5.28 16.82
C PRO A 651 -19.02 6.13 17.20
N ALA A 652 -18.61 6.05 18.47
CA ALA A 652 -17.45 6.79 18.97
C ALA A 652 -16.14 6.27 18.36
N CYS A 653 -15.14 7.15 18.25
CA CYS A 653 -13.86 6.89 17.57
C CYS A 653 -12.95 5.83 18.22
N ASP A 654 -13.29 5.39 19.44
CA ASP A 654 -12.63 4.35 20.21
C ASP A 654 -13.32 2.97 20.07
N THR A 655 -14.44 2.90 19.35
CA THR A 655 -15.11 1.63 19.02
C THR A 655 -14.48 0.94 17.81
N ASN A 656 -14.54 -0.39 17.77
CA ASN A 656 -14.00 -1.22 16.68
C ASN A 656 -12.51 -0.95 16.35
N LEU A 657 -11.73 -0.48 17.34
CA LEU A 657 -10.28 -0.38 17.22
C LEU A 657 -9.70 -1.75 16.89
N ARG A 658 -8.69 -1.75 16.01
CA ARG A 658 -8.00 -2.96 15.57
C ARG A 658 -7.35 -3.64 16.76
N PRO A 659 -7.65 -4.93 17.03
CA PRO A 659 -7.04 -5.63 18.14
C PRO A 659 -5.51 -5.66 18.01
N VAL A 660 -4.84 -5.27 19.07
CA VAL A 660 -3.41 -5.54 19.29
C VAL A 660 -3.28 -7.03 19.65
N VAL A 661 -2.11 -7.62 19.40
CA VAL A 661 -1.87 -9.05 19.70
C VAL A 661 -1.89 -9.26 21.22
N THR A 662 -3.00 -9.81 21.71
CA THR A 662 -3.23 -10.15 23.12
C THR A 662 -3.72 -11.57 23.30
N ALA A 663 -4.36 -12.15 22.27
CA ALA A 663 -5.12 -13.40 22.35
C ALA A 663 -4.28 -14.68 22.14
N ILE A 664 -3.07 -14.59 21.60
CA ILE A 664 -2.16 -15.74 21.46
C ILE A 664 -0.74 -15.33 21.87
N ARG A 665 -0.07 -16.16 22.69
CA ARG A 665 1.35 -16.00 23.07
C ARG A 665 2.21 -17.10 22.44
N VAL A 666 3.50 -16.79 22.25
CA VAL A 666 4.55 -17.76 21.94
C VAL A 666 5.29 -18.12 23.23
N GLN A 667 5.40 -19.41 23.57
CA GLN A 667 6.23 -19.87 24.69
C GLN A 667 7.69 -20.13 24.25
N ASP A 668 8.68 -19.73 25.07
CA ASP A 668 10.11 -19.82 24.71
C ASP A 668 10.67 -21.25 24.72
N ASP A 669 10.14 -22.10 25.60
CA ASP A 669 10.52 -23.51 25.80
C ASP A 669 9.80 -24.45 24.81
N GLY A 670 8.49 -24.28 24.59
CA GLY A 670 7.67 -25.10 23.69
C GLY A 670 7.55 -24.58 22.24
N ARG A 671 7.68 -23.27 22.01
CA ARG A 671 7.40 -22.57 20.74
C ARG A 671 6.07 -22.92 20.09
N THR A 672 5.01 -23.02 20.89
CA THR A 672 3.63 -23.14 20.43
C THR A 672 2.94 -21.78 20.47
N LEU A 673 2.05 -21.55 19.50
CA LEU A 673 0.97 -20.56 19.61
C LEU A 673 -0.07 -21.10 20.60
N ILE A 674 -0.27 -20.42 21.72
CA ILE A 674 -1.25 -20.80 22.76
C ILE A 674 -2.21 -19.64 23.02
N GLU A 675 -3.51 -19.95 23.04
CA GLU A 675 -4.62 -19.04 23.34
C GLU A 675 -4.52 -18.47 24.76
N ALA A 676 -4.71 -17.15 24.91
CA ALA A 676 -4.23 -16.39 26.06
C ALA A 676 -5.17 -16.34 27.27
N GLY A 677 -6.13 -17.26 27.36
CA GLY A 677 -6.88 -17.53 28.58
C GLY A 677 -6.06 -18.43 29.50
N ALA A 678 -5.32 -17.90 30.47
CA ALA A 678 -4.54 -18.72 31.41
C ALA A 678 -5.42 -19.76 32.15
N ILE A 679 -6.62 -19.33 32.57
CA ILE A 679 -7.65 -20.13 33.21
C ILE A 679 -8.25 -21.18 32.24
N GLU A 680 -8.32 -20.88 30.94
CA GLU A 680 -8.81 -21.81 29.92
C GLU A 680 -7.75 -22.87 29.58
N VAL A 681 -6.47 -22.49 29.50
CA VAL A 681 -5.34 -23.41 29.34
C VAL A 681 -5.18 -24.33 30.55
N GLU A 682 -5.39 -23.84 31.77
CA GLU A 682 -5.39 -24.69 32.97
C GLU A 682 -6.65 -25.56 33.06
N SER A 683 -7.85 -25.03 32.80
CA SER A 683 -9.08 -25.84 32.85
C SER A 683 -9.17 -26.86 31.71
N ALA A 684 -8.62 -26.59 30.53
CA ALA A 684 -8.44 -27.58 29.45
C ALA A 684 -7.48 -28.70 29.86
N LYS A 685 -6.33 -28.35 30.49
CA LYS A 685 -5.41 -29.35 31.07
C LYS A 685 -6.09 -30.21 32.14
N VAL A 686 -6.91 -29.61 33.01
CA VAL A 686 -7.68 -30.32 34.05
C VAL A 686 -8.77 -31.21 33.44
N ARG A 687 -9.38 -30.83 32.31
CA ARG A 687 -10.35 -31.65 31.56
C ARG A 687 -9.73 -32.67 30.61
N GLY A 688 -8.40 -32.64 30.39
CA GLY A 688 -7.70 -33.52 29.44
C GLY A 688 -7.90 -33.13 27.97
N GLU A 689 -8.29 -31.88 27.69
CA GLU A 689 -8.58 -31.37 26.35
C GLU A 689 -7.31 -30.86 25.64
N GLU A 690 -7.14 -31.14 24.35
CA GLU A 690 -6.02 -30.59 23.58
C GLU A 690 -6.17 -29.07 23.37
N VAL A 691 -5.29 -28.30 24.02
CA VAL A 691 -5.12 -26.87 23.77
C VAL A 691 -4.66 -26.68 22.32
N ARG A 692 -5.56 -26.15 21.47
CA ARG A 692 -5.35 -25.94 20.03
C ARG A 692 -4.13 -25.06 19.79
N SER A 693 -3.03 -25.69 19.44
CA SER A 693 -1.74 -25.02 19.30
C SER A 693 -1.03 -25.42 18.02
N LEU A 694 -0.44 -24.42 17.35
CA LEU A 694 0.44 -24.64 16.21
C LEU A 694 1.89 -24.36 16.63
N PRO A 695 2.84 -25.26 16.33
CA PRO A 695 4.25 -25.03 16.62
C PRO A 695 4.80 -23.96 15.67
N VAL A 696 5.45 -22.93 16.18
CA VAL A 696 6.12 -21.90 15.38
C VAL A 696 7.39 -22.51 14.76
N LEU A 697 7.43 -22.60 13.43
CA LEU A 697 8.40 -23.41 12.71
C LEU A 697 9.68 -22.64 12.33
N GLN A 698 9.65 -21.31 12.28
CA GLN A 698 10.83 -20.44 12.16
C GLN A 698 11.36 -19.96 13.53
N LYS A 699 12.58 -19.42 13.53
CA LYS A 699 13.10 -18.61 14.62
C LYS A 699 12.63 -17.16 14.48
N TRP A 700 11.94 -16.72 15.52
CA TRP A 700 11.69 -15.32 15.84
C TRP A 700 12.66 -14.99 16.97
N LEU A 701 13.52 -13.99 16.77
CA LEU A 701 14.74 -13.78 17.59
C LEU A 701 14.50 -12.93 18.84
N ALA A 702 13.42 -12.16 18.86
CA ALA A 702 12.89 -11.47 20.03
C ALA A 702 11.49 -12.05 20.35
N PRO A 703 11.06 -12.12 21.62
CA PRO A 703 9.80 -12.76 22.01
C PRO A 703 8.56 -12.23 21.28
N ARG A 704 8.56 -10.96 20.86
CA ARG A 704 7.46 -10.31 20.13
C ARG A 704 7.71 -10.08 18.64
N GLU A 705 8.80 -10.57 18.04
CA GLU A 705 9.17 -10.24 16.65
C GLU A 705 8.06 -10.60 15.63
N ILE A 706 7.27 -11.64 15.90
CA ILE A 706 6.13 -12.04 15.07
C ILE A 706 4.93 -11.07 15.21
N GLU A 707 4.68 -10.59 16.44
CA GLU A 707 3.63 -9.62 16.77
C GLU A 707 3.96 -8.25 16.15
N GLU A 708 5.20 -7.80 16.34
CA GLU A 708 5.75 -6.56 15.77
C GLU A 708 5.68 -6.56 14.23
N ALA A 709 6.09 -7.66 13.59
CA ALA A 709 6.05 -7.79 12.14
C ALA A 709 4.61 -7.73 11.58
N VAL A 710 3.62 -8.24 12.33
CA VAL A 710 2.20 -8.16 11.95
C VAL A 710 1.59 -6.79 12.29
N ARG A 711 1.96 -6.17 13.42
CA ARG A 711 1.53 -4.82 13.85
C ARG A 711 2.04 -3.74 12.89
N ALA A 712 3.26 -3.87 12.39
CA ALA A 712 3.86 -2.95 11.41
C ALA A 712 3.09 -2.88 10.07
N CYS A 713 2.26 -3.87 9.74
CA CYS A 713 1.39 -3.81 8.56
C CYS A 713 0.10 -3.02 8.84
N ASN A 714 0.21 -1.68 8.85
CA ASN A 714 -0.91 -0.76 9.07
C ASN A 714 -2.09 -0.88 8.08
N GLY A 715 -1.91 -1.56 6.94
CA GLY A 715 -2.96 -1.80 5.95
C GLY A 715 -2.99 -0.80 4.78
N CYS A 716 -2.06 0.16 4.69
CA CYS A 716 -2.02 1.32 3.76
C CYS A 716 -2.14 1.08 2.24
N GLY A 717 -2.39 -0.14 1.78
CA GLY A 717 -2.71 -0.43 0.38
C GLY A 717 -1.54 -0.35 -0.59
N ARG A 718 -0.46 0.41 -0.33
CA ARG A 718 0.69 0.64 -1.25
C ARG A 718 1.25 -0.64 -1.89
N CYS A 719 1.16 -1.77 -1.20
CA CYS A 719 1.54 -3.09 -1.72
C CYS A 719 0.72 -3.59 -2.95
N ARG A 720 -0.41 -2.94 -3.25
CA ARG A 720 -1.30 -3.12 -4.41
C ARG A 720 -0.98 -2.16 -5.58
N THR A 721 0.19 -1.50 -5.56
CA THR A 721 0.59 -0.49 -6.56
C THR A 721 0.74 -1.05 -7.99
N THR A 722 0.14 -0.33 -8.95
CA THR A 722 0.27 -0.58 -10.40
C THR A 722 1.47 0.15 -11.03
N SER A 723 2.23 0.92 -10.25
CA SER A 723 3.42 1.65 -10.66
C SER A 723 4.47 0.75 -11.34
N PRO A 724 4.85 0.98 -12.61
CA PRO A 724 5.97 0.30 -13.26
C PRO A 724 7.33 0.73 -12.70
N GLU A 725 7.39 1.84 -11.95
CA GLU A 725 8.60 2.34 -11.26
C GLU A 725 8.91 1.56 -9.97
N GLN A 726 7.99 0.70 -9.52
CA GLN A 726 8.14 -0.21 -8.38
C GLN A 726 8.18 -1.67 -8.88
N ARG A 727 8.68 -2.63 -8.09
CA ARG A 727 8.57 -4.07 -8.38
C ARG A 727 7.55 -4.82 -7.50
N GLN A 728 7.11 -4.25 -6.38
CA GLN A 728 6.07 -4.80 -5.48
C GLN A 728 4.64 -4.51 -6.01
N CYS A 729 3.65 -5.41 -5.94
CA CYS A 729 3.74 -6.88 -5.84
C CYS A 729 3.47 -7.45 -7.23
N PRO A 730 4.35 -8.30 -7.79
CA PRO A 730 4.21 -8.78 -9.16
C PRO A 730 2.95 -9.64 -9.36
N MET A 731 2.59 -10.47 -8.36
CA MET A 731 1.37 -11.27 -8.39
C MET A 731 0.10 -10.42 -8.25
N PHE A 732 0.14 -9.31 -7.49
CA PHE A 732 -1.00 -8.40 -7.44
C PHE A 732 -1.26 -7.76 -8.81
N ARG A 733 -0.23 -7.28 -9.51
CA ARG A 733 -0.39 -6.57 -10.80
C ARG A 733 -0.98 -7.40 -11.93
N ILE A 734 -0.90 -8.72 -11.86
CA ILE A 734 -1.45 -9.63 -12.90
C ILE A 734 -2.79 -10.28 -12.52
N LEU A 735 -3.27 -10.07 -11.29
CA LEU A 735 -4.54 -10.63 -10.78
C LEU A 735 -5.51 -9.56 -10.24
N SER A 736 -5.02 -8.41 -9.77
CA SER A 736 -5.77 -7.31 -9.14
C SER A 736 -6.60 -7.64 -7.88
N ILE A 737 -6.57 -8.88 -7.38
CA ILE A 737 -7.31 -9.35 -6.20
C ILE A 737 -6.55 -9.15 -4.87
N GLU A 738 -7.28 -8.97 -3.77
CA GLU A 738 -6.71 -8.75 -2.43
C GLU A 738 -5.86 -9.94 -1.95
N GLU A 739 -6.20 -11.20 -2.28
CA GLU A 739 -5.42 -12.38 -1.92
C GLU A 739 -3.99 -12.30 -2.46
N ALA A 740 -3.77 -11.64 -3.60
CA ALA A 740 -2.45 -11.46 -4.19
C ALA A 740 -1.66 -10.30 -3.55
N SER A 741 -2.29 -9.53 -2.66
CA SER A 741 -1.64 -8.44 -1.94
C SER A 741 -0.70 -8.98 -0.85
N PRO A 742 0.43 -8.28 -0.61
CA PRO A 742 1.26 -8.54 0.56
C PRO A 742 0.55 -8.25 1.90
N ARG A 743 -0.34 -7.26 2.01
CA ARG A 743 -1.03 -6.95 3.28
C ARG A 743 -2.00 -8.06 3.72
N ALA A 744 -2.64 -8.74 2.77
CA ALA A 744 -3.51 -9.88 3.05
C ALA A 744 -2.79 -10.97 3.86
N LYS A 745 -1.49 -11.17 3.62
CA LYS A 745 -0.66 -12.14 4.37
C LYS A 745 -0.44 -11.74 5.82
N ALA A 746 -0.28 -10.46 6.09
CA ALA A 746 -0.20 -9.94 7.45
C ALA A 746 -1.57 -9.98 8.15
N ASN A 747 -2.66 -9.70 7.42
CA ASN A 747 -4.02 -9.77 7.96
C ASN A 747 -4.45 -11.21 8.32
N LEU A 748 -4.07 -12.22 7.53
CA LEU A 748 -4.26 -13.64 7.88
C LEU A 748 -3.60 -13.99 9.21
N LEU A 749 -2.30 -13.69 9.35
CA LEU A 749 -1.57 -14.01 10.58
C LEU A 749 -2.00 -13.13 11.75
N ARG A 750 -2.45 -11.89 11.50
CA ARG A 750 -3.10 -11.05 12.53
C ARG A 750 -4.32 -11.75 13.09
N GLY A 751 -5.27 -12.14 12.24
CA GLY A 751 -6.53 -12.76 12.69
C GLY A 751 -6.29 -13.97 13.60
N VAL A 752 -5.25 -14.76 13.33
CA VAL A 752 -4.85 -15.86 14.22
C VAL A 752 -4.27 -15.32 15.54
N LEU A 753 -3.28 -14.44 15.49
CA LEU A 753 -2.66 -13.87 16.71
C LEU A 753 -3.63 -13.04 17.58
N THR A 754 -4.73 -12.54 17.00
CA THR A 754 -5.82 -11.81 17.69
C THR A 754 -7.04 -12.67 18.00
N GLY A 755 -7.01 -13.99 17.76
CA GLY A 755 -8.10 -14.93 18.08
C GLY A 755 -9.33 -14.88 17.16
N GLU A 756 -9.34 -13.99 16.15
CA GLU A 756 -10.43 -13.85 15.18
C GLU A 756 -10.46 -14.99 14.14
N LEU A 757 -9.35 -15.71 13.97
CA LEU A 757 -9.22 -16.92 13.19
C LEU A 757 -8.67 -18.04 14.06
N ASN A 758 -9.31 -19.21 14.04
CA ASN A 758 -8.76 -20.42 14.66
C ASN A 758 -7.39 -20.74 14.01
N PRO A 759 -6.31 -21.01 14.78
CA PRO A 759 -5.01 -21.40 14.26
C PRO A 759 -5.06 -22.49 13.17
N THR A 760 -5.98 -23.46 13.27
CA THR A 760 -6.12 -24.55 12.27
C THR A 760 -6.41 -24.05 10.85
N GLU A 761 -6.99 -22.86 10.70
CA GLU A 761 -7.25 -22.25 9.38
C GLU A 761 -5.96 -22.02 8.57
N LEU A 762 -4.80 -21.81 9.21
CA LEU A 762 -3.50 -21.72 8.51
C LEU A 762 -3.07 -23.02 7.86
N ALA A 763 -3.61 -24.16 8.29
CA ALA A 763 -3.39 -25.47 7.71
C ALA A 763 -4.42 -25.84 6.62
N SER A 764 -5.38 -24.95 6.31
CA SER A 764 -6.35 -25.18 5.24
C SER A 764 -5.75 -25.06 3.84
N ASP A 765 -6.37 -25.72 2.85
CA ASP A 765 -6.02 -25.54 1.45
C ASP A 765 -6.23 -24.09 0.98
N ARG A 766 -7.26 -23.38 1.47
CA ARG A 766 -7.53 -21.97 1.14
C ARG A 766 -6.42 -21.05 1.66
N ALA A 767 -5.93 -21.24 2.88
CA ALA A 767 -4.76 -20.52 3.38
C ALA A 767 -3.50 -20.81 2.53
N LYS A 768 -3.34 -22.06 2.09
CA LYS A 768 -2.21 -22.47 1.24
C LYS A 768 -2.27 -21.88 -0.17
N GLU A 769 -3.46 -21.79 -0.77
CA GLU A 769 -3.68 -21.08 -2.04
C GLU A 769 -3.26 -19.62 -1.92
N ILE A 770 -3.81 -18.91 -0.92
CA ILE A 770 -3.48 -17.51 -0.67
C ILE A 770 -1.97 -17.36 -0.46
N ALA A 771 -1.35 -18.23 0.35
CA ALA A 771 0.09 -18.24 0.62
C ALA A 771 0.96 -18.51 -0.63
N ASP A 772 0.54 -19.39 -1.55
CA ASP A 772 1.28 -19.70 -2.78
C ASP A 772 1.27 -18.58 -3.83
N LEU A 773 0.42 -17.56 -3.65
CA LEU A 773 0.54 -16.26 -4.36
C LEU A 773 1.78 -15.45 -3.94
N CYS A 774 2.58 -15.94 -2.99
CA CYS A 774 3.91 -15.42 -2.69
C CYS A 774 5.00 -16.46 -2.98
N PHE A 775 6.01 -16.04 -3.74
CA PHE A 775 7.18 -16.82 -4.15
C PHE A 775 8.51 -16.30 -3.56
N GLY A 776 8.47 -15.52 -2.46
CA GLY A 776 9.67 -15.15 -1.71
C GLY A 776 10.66 -14.25 -2.47
N CYS A 777 10.19 -13.20 -3.16
CA CYS A 777 11.08 -12.27 -3.89
C CYS A 777 11.57 -11.05 -3.08
N HIS A 778 11.13 -10.91 -1.82
CA HIS A 778 11.49 -9.85 -0.86
C HIS A 778 11.32 -8.38 -1.30
N GLN A 779 10.87 -8.09 -2.53
CA GLN A 779 10.59 -6.71 -2.99
C GLN A 779 9.59 -6.00 -2.06
N CYS A 780 8.67 -6.76 -1.47
CA CYS A 780 7.71 -6.28 -0.48
C CYS A 780 8.30 -5.86 0.88
N ARG A 781 9.54 -6.23 1.21
CA ARG A 781 10.28 -5.70 2.38
C ARG A 781 10.98 -4.37 2.03
N LEU A 782 11.44 -4.24 0.79
CA LEU A 782 12.21 -3.09 0.30
C LEU A 782 11.31 -1.88 -0.03
N GLU A 783 10.19 -2.13 -0.70
CA GLU A 783 9.31 -1.09 -1.26
C GLU A 783 8.07 -0.81 -0.38
N CYS A 784 7.84 -1.62 0.66
CA CYS A 784 6.84 -1.31 1.69
C CYS A 784 7.35 -0.16 2.58
N PRO A 785 6.58 0.93 2.77
CA PRO A 785 7.03 2.05 3.60
C PRO A 785 7.34 1.69 5.06
N ALA A 786 6.65 0.70 5.63
CA ALA A 786 6.89 0.15 6.98
C ALA A 786 7.89 -1.04 6.99
N SER A 787 8.48 -1.38 5.84
CA SER A 787 9.48 -2.45 5.66
C SER A 787 9.10 -3.85 6.16
N VAL A 788 7.79 -4.17 6.19
CA VAL A 788 7.24 -5.43 6.70
C VAL A 788 7.80 -6.65 5.97
N ASP A 789 8.32 -7.63 6.70
CA ASP A 789 8.93 -8.85 6.14
C ASP A 789 7.90 -9.94 5.81
N ILE A 790 6.96 -9.60 4.92
CA ILE A 790 5.91 -10.49 4.43
C ILE A 790 6.41 -11.89 4.00
N PRO A 791 7.61 -12.07 3.40
CA PRO A 791 8.12 -13.41 3.08
C PRO A 791 8.30 -14.31 4.32
N LYS A 792 8.80 -13.78 5.45
CA LYS A 792 8.95 -14.54 6.70
C LYS A 792 7.59 -14.94 7.27
N LEU A 793 6.61 -14.03 7.24
CA LEU A 793 5.22 -14.35 7.64
C LEU A 793 4.60 -15.44 6.74
N VAL A 794 4.81 -15.39 5.42
CA VAL A 794 4.30 -16.42 4.51
C VAL A 794 5.03 -17.74 4.63
N ASN A 795 6.35 -17.74 4.85
CA ASN A 795 7.10 -18.96 5.13
C ASN A 795 6.53 -19.69 6.35
N GLU A 796 6.06 -18.96 7.37
CA GLU A 796 5.36 -19.53 8.53
C GLU A 796 4.03 -20.19 8.11
N ILE A 797 3.14 -19.45 7.44
CA ILE A 797 1.83 -19.95 6.98
C ILE A 797 2.00 -21.21 6.10
N LYS A 798 2.94 -21.20 5.15
CA LYS A 798 3.24 -22.39 4.33
C LYS A 798 3.79 -23.55 5.15
N ALA A 799 4.58 -23.28 6.18
CA ALA A 799 5.14 -24.30 7.05
C ALA A 799 4.06 -24.98 7.91
N GLN A 800 3.06 -24.25 8.38
CA GLN A 800 1.92 -24.82 9.11
C GLN A 800 1.16 -25.82 8.23
N TYR A 801 0.76 -25.41 7.02
CA TYR A 801 0.15 -26.33 6.05
C TYR A 801 1.01 -27.57 5.78
N VAL A 802 2.33 -27.41 5.60
CA VAL A 802 3.25 -28.53 5.28
C VAL A 802 3.55 -29.42 6.49
N ALA A 803 3.44 -28.90 7.72
CA ALA A 803 3.57 -29.70 8.94
C ALA A 803 2.37 -30.63 9.15
N THR A 804 1.16 -30.17 8.80
CA THR A 804 -0.10 -30.93 8.93
C THR A 804 -0.36 -31.83 7.72
N ASN A 805 -0.37 -31.27 6.50
CA ASN A 805 -0.80 -31.96 5.27
C ASN A 805 0.37 -32.53 4.44
N GLY A 806 1.62 -32.19 4.79
CA GLY A 806 2.79 -32.52 3.98
C GLY A 806 2.90 -31.68 2.69
N LEU A 807 3.63 -32.21 1.71
CA LEU A 807 3.80 -31.61 0.39
C LEU A 807 3.11 -32.43 -0.70
N ARG A 808 2.39 -31.75 -1.59
CA ARG A 808 1.87 -32.32 -2.84
C ARG A 808 3.03 -32.79 -3.73
N LEU A 809 2.84 -33.85 -4.53
CA LEU A 809 3.93 -34.55 -5.27
C LEU A 809 4.80 -33.64 -6.15
N SER A 810 4.19 -32.69 -6.86
CA SER A 810 4.90 -31.70 -7.69
C SER A 810 5.79 -30.77 -6.87
N ASP A 811 5.30 -30.32 -5.71
CA ASP A 811 6.04 -29.50 -4.76
C ASP A 811 7.13 -30.33 -4.01
N GLN A 812 6.93 -31.65 -3.82
CA GLN A 812 7.97 -32.57 -3.31
C GLN A 812 9.16 -32.73 -4.25
N LEU A 813 8.93 -32.81 -5.57
CA LEU A 813 10.02 -32.89 -6.55
C LEU A 813 10.77 -31.56 -6.64
N VAL A 814 10.04 -30.45 -6.74
CA VAL A 814 10.62 -29.10 -6.83
C VAL A 814 11.43 -28.73 -5.58
N SER A 815 10.94 -29.01 -4.38
CA SER A 815 11.67 -28.78 -3.12
C SER A 815 12.89 -29.69 -2.93
N ARG A 816 13.04 -30.74 -3.76
CA ARG A 816 14.15 -31.72 -3.70
C ARG A 816 15.03 -31.68 -4.96
N ILE A 817 14.96 -30.61 -5.75
CA ILE A 817 15.63 -30.50 -7.07
C ILE A 817 17.13 -30.83 -7.03
N ASP A 818 17.86 -30.48 -5.96
CA ASP A 818 19.27 -30.88 -5.75
C ASP A 818 19.50 -32.39 -5.82
N ARG A 819 18.58 -33.19 -5.27
CA ARG A 819 18.67 -34.67 -5.31
C ARG A 819 18.30 -35.20 -6.70
N VAL A 820 17.35 -34.57 -7.38
CA VAL A 820 16.94 -34.93 -8.75
C VAL A 820 18.12 -34.71 -9.71
N ALA A 821 18.75 -33.53 -9.65
CA ALA A 821 19.93 -33.21 -10.45
C ALA A 821 21.16 -34.06 -10.08
N ALA A 822 21.36 -34.40 -8.79
CA ALA A 822 22.42 -35.32 -8.35
C ALA A 822 22.26 -36.75 -8.89
N ILE A 823 21.03 -37.19 -9.19
CA ILE A 823 20.76 -38.48 -9.83
C ILE A 823 20.93 -38.35 -11.35
N GLY A 824 20.32 -37.34 -11.98
CA GLY A 824 20.40 -37.13 -13.42
C GLY A 824 21.83 -36.91 -13.94
N SER A 825 22.67 -36.19 -13.18
CA SER A 825 24.10 -35.96 -13.50
C SER A 825 25.02 -37.19 -13.29
N LYS A 826 24.45 -38.37 -13.04
CA LYS A 826 25.13 -39.66 -13.27
C LYS A 826 24.99 -40.13 -14.72
N PHE A 827 23.88 -39.79 -15.38
CA PHE A 827 23.54 -40.18 -16.75
C PHE A 827 23.06 -38.94 -17.54
N PRO A 828 23.95 -37.96 -17.80
CA PRO A 828 23.60 -36.67 -18.39
C PRO A 828 23.01 -36.83 -19.80
N TRP A 829 23.58 -37.72 -20.63
CA TRP A 829 23.07 -38.03 -21.98
C TRP A 829 21.61 -38.46 -21.97
N LEU A 830 21.25 -39.42 -21.11
CA LEU A 830 19.89 -39.94 -20.97
C LEU A 830 18.96 -38.88 -20.40
N SER A 831 19.40 -38.20 -19.33
CA SER A 831 18.62 -37.14 -18.70
C SER A 831 18.31 -36.00 -19.67
N ASN A 832 19.28 -35.56 -20.47
CA ASN A 832 19.12 -34.50 -21.46
C ASN A 832 18.23 -34.95 -22.62
N HIS A 833 18.28 -36.21 -23.05
CA HIS A 833 17.29 -36.77 -23.98
C HIS A 833 15.86 -36.73 -23.40
N LEU A 834 15.66 -37.16 -22.15
CA LEU A 834 14.35 -37.11 -21.48
C LEU A 834 13.83 -35.67 -21.29
N LEU A 835 14.73 -34.70 -21.05
CA LEU A 835 14.42 -33.28 -20.88
C LEU A 835 14.11 -32.56 -22.21
N THR A 836 14.50 -33.12 -23.35
CA THR A 836 14.27 -32.53 -24.69
C THR A 836 13.18 -33.24 -25.50
N ASN A 837 12.96 -34.54 -25.26
CA ASN A 837 11.96 -35.34 -25.95
C ASN A 837 10.52 -34.89 -25.58
N ARG A 838 9.72 -34.55 -26.61
CA ARG A 838 8.35 -34.03 -26.44
C ARG A 838 7.41 -34.97 -25.68
N VAL A 839 7.53 -36.29 -25.88
CA VAL A 839 6.67 -37.29 -25.22
C VAL A 839 6.97 -37.35 -23.72
N TRP A 840 8.25 -37.37 -23.36
CA TRP A 840 8.69 -37.31 -21.96
C TRP A 840 8.34 -35.97 -21.31
N ARG A 841 8.45 -34.85 -22.04
CA ARG A 841 8.03 -33.54 -21.51
C ARG A 841 6.52 -33.43 -21.29
N TRP A 842 5.69 -34.05 -22.12
CA TRP A 842 4.25 -34.20 -21.87
C TRP A 842 3.97 -35.06 -20.62
N PHE A 843 4.67 -36.19 -20.46
CA PHE A 843 4.53 -37.05 -19.27
C PHE A 843 4.93 -36.31 -17.99
N LEU A 844 6.08 -35.63 -17.97
CA LEU A 844 6.55 -34.83 -16.82
C LEU A 844 5.56 -33.70 -16.47
N ASP A 845 4.86 -33.13 -17.46
CA ASP A 845 3.83 -32.12 -17.23
C ASP A 845 2.54 -32.74 -16.66
N ARG A 846 2.12 -33.91 -17.17
CA ARG A 846 0.87 -34.56 -16.74
C ARG A 846 0.97 -35.27 -15.39
N ALA A 847 2.13 -35.85 -15.07
CA ALA A 847 2.38 -36.63 -13.85
C ALA A 847 2.98 -35.79 -12.70
N PHE A 848 3.88 -34.85 -13.02
CA PHE A 848 4.61 -34.07 -12.00
C PHE A 848 4.37 -32.55 -12.08
N GLY A 849 3.58 -32.08 -13.04
CA GLY A 849 3.24 -30.67 -13.18
C GLY A 849 4.41 -29.77 -13.60
N LEU A 850 5.39 -30.30 -14.34
CA LEU A 850 6.51 -29.52 -14.89
C LEU A 850 6.18 -29.05 -16.32
N ALA A 851 5.70 -27.80 -16.43
CA ALA A 851 5.08 -27.20 -17.60
C ALA A 851 5.74 -27.61 -18.92
N GLN A 852 5.03 -28.32 -19.81
CA GLN A 852 5.60 -28.83 -21.08
C GLN A 852 6.23 -27.70 -21.92
N ALA A 853 5.58 -26.53 -21.93
CA ALA A 853 6.02 -25.33 -22.65
C ALA A 853 7.20 -24.58 -22.01
N ARG A 854 7.92 -25.19 -21.04
CA ARG A 854 9.21 -24.69 -20.54
C ARG A 854 10.36 -25.47 -21.14
N THR A 855 11.32 -24.77 -21.74
CA THR A 855 12.69 -25.29 -21.84
C THR A 855 13.21 -25.55 -20.43
N LEU A 856 13.70 -26.76 -20.17
CA LEU A 856 14.39 -27.11 -18.93
C LEU A 856 15.91 -27.03 -19.18
N PRO A 857 16.71 -26.54 -18.22
CA PRO A 857 18.15 -26.45 -18.41
C PRO A 857 18.77 -27.84 -18.49
N ALA A 858 19.63 -28.06 -19.48
CA ALA A 858 20.38 -29.31 -19.62
C ALA A 858 21.31 -29.54 -18.42
N LEU A 859 21.57 -30.80 -18.08
CA LEU A 859 22.57 -31.19 -17.10
C LEU A 859 23.94 -31.30 -17.76
N ALA A 860 24.96 -30.70 -17.15
CA ALA A 860 26.34 -30.76 -17.64
C ALA A 860 27.00 -32.11 -17.32
N ASP A 861 27.88 -32.58 -18.22
CA ASP A 861 28.52 -33.90 -18.08
C ASP A 861 29.44 -34.02 -16.86
N ARG A 862 30.07 -32.90 -16.47
CA ARG A 862 30.92 -32.80 -15.29
C ARG A 862 30.45 -31.66 -14.39
N THR A 863 29.94 -32.00 -13.21
CA THR A 863 29.50 -31.03 -12.21
C THR A 863 30.66 -30.20 -11.65
N MET A 864 30.39 -28.98 -11.19
CA MET A 864 31.42 -28.09 -10.65
C MET A 864 32.15 -28.69 -9.43
N LEU A 865 31.45 -29.42 -8.56
CA LEU A 865 32.10 -30.15 -7.45
C LEU A 865 33.05 -31.27 -7.96
N ARG A 866 32.73 -31.96 -9.07
CA ARG A 866 33.67 -32.90 -9.73
C ARG A 866 34.83 -32.19 -10.43
N TYR A 867 34.68 -30.93 -10.82
CA TYR A 867 35.76 -30.10 -11.36
C TYR A 867 36.73 -29.68 -10.24
N ALA A 868 36.21 -29.05 -9.19
CA ALA A 868 36.96 -28.59 -8.03
C ALA A 868 37.68 -29.73 -7.29
N ALA A 869 37.08 -30.93 -7.23
CA ALA A 869 37.74 -32.12 -6.71
C ALA A 869 39.03 -32.44 -7.48
N GLY A 870 38.98 -32.43 -8.82
CA GLY A 870 40.13 -32.70 -9.69
C GLY A 870 41.20 -31.61 -9.65
N ARG A 871 40.80 -30.33 -9.52
CA ARG A 871 41.71 -29.20 -9.29
C ARG A 871 42.29 -29.13 -7.86
N ARG A 872 41.93 -30.09 -6.98
CA ARG A 872 42.33 -30.14 -5.55
C ARG A 872 41.89 -28.95 -4.68
N TRP A 873 40.98 -28.08 -5.17
CA TRP A 873 40.40 -26.95 -4.42
C TRP A 873 39.56 -27.35 -3.19
N HIS A 874 39.39 -28.65 -2.95
CA HIS A 874 38.80 -29.21 -1.73
C HIS A 874 39.77 -29.24 -0.53
N LYS A 875 41.01 -28.76 -0.70
CA LYS A 875 41.96 -28.53 0.38
C LYS A 875 42.04 -27.03 0.69
N PRO A 876 42.22 -26.62 1.96
CA PRO A 876 42.48 -25.21 2.31
C PRO A 876 43.69 -24.63 1.56
N SER A 877 43.63 -23.36 1.19
CA SER A 877 44.77 -22.66 0.58
C SER A 877 45.85 -22.37 1.62
N ALA A 878 47.06 -22.86 1.37
CA ALA A 878 48.24 -22.69 2.22
C ALA A 878 48.82 -21.26 2.20
N HIS A 879 48.46 -20.43 1.21
CA HIS A 879 48.96 -19.06 1.10
C HIS A 879 48.49 -18.17 2.26
N GLY A 880 49.29 -17.18 2.65
CA GLY A 880 48.81 -16.02 3.40
C GLY A 880 48.00 -15.07 2.50
N GLY A 881 47.19 -14.19 3.10
CA GLY A 881 46.36 -13.22 2.36
C GLY A 881 44.88 -13.61 2.29
N THR A 882 44.15 -13.03 1.32
CA THR A 882 42.69 -13.14 1.22
C THR A 882 42.25 -14.47 0.63
N LYS A 883 41.19 -15.06 1.22
CA LYS A 883 40.68 -16.38 0.86
C LYS A 883 39.15 -16.37 0.75
N VAL A 884 38.64 -17.17 -0.17
CA VAL A 884 37.20 -17.34 -0.44
C VAL A 884 36.82 -18.81 -0.31
N VAL A 885 35.82 -19.10 0.51
CA VAL A 885 35.10 -20.38 0.47
C VAL A 885 33.95 -20.23 -0.52
N TYR A 886 34.09 -20.88 -1.67
CA TYR A 886 33.09 -20.82 -2.74
C TYR A 886 32.00 -21.86 -2.48
N PHE A 887 30.81 -21.38 -2.11
CA PHE A 887 29.62 -22.21 -1.96
C PHE A 887 28.93 -22.32 -3.33
N VAL A 888 28.90 -23.54 -3.85
CA VAL A 888 28.48 -23.85 -5.22
C VAL A 888 26.97 -24.06 -5.24
N ASP A 889 26.26 -23.14 -5.87
CA ASP A 889 24.81 -23.22 -5.99
C ASP A 889 24.34 -24.34 -6.94
N HIS A 890 23.02 -24.55 -6.97
CA HIS A 890 22.38 -25.60 -7.76
C HIS A 890 22.70 -25.50 -9.27
N TYR A 891 22.61 -24.29 -9.83
CA TYR A 891 22.76 -24.07 -11.27
C TYR A 891 24.23 -24.12 -11.67
N ALA A 892 25.10 -23.46 -10.92
CA ALA A 892 26.55 -23.54 -11.10
C ALA A 892 27.07 -24.99 -10.91
N ASN A 893 26.47 -25.81 -10.05
CA ASN A 893 26.93 -27.19 -9.90
C ASN A 893 26.47 -28.13 -11.03
N TYR A 894 25.21 -28.06 -11.45
CA TYR A 894 24.59 -29.08 -12.31
C TYR A 894 24.31 -28.64 -13.75
N HIS A 895 24.16 -27.35 -14.03
CA HIS A 895 23.64 -26.83 -15.29
C HIS A 895 24.64 -25.94 -16.04
N ASP A 896 25.37 -25.07 -15.34
CA ASP A 896 26.37 -24.18 -15.93
C ASP A 896 27.67 -24.11 -15.09
N PRO A 897 28.47 -25.20 -15.04
CA PRO A 897 29.76 -25.23 -14.32
C PRO A 897 30.77 -24.18 -14.77
N GLU A 898 30.65 -23.67 -16.00
CA GLU A 898 31.50 -22.60 -16.52
C GLU A 898 31.34 -21.30 -15.71
N VAL A 899 30.19 -21.05 -15.06
CA VAL A 899 30.04 -19.92 -14.10
C VAL A 899 30.99 -20.07 -12.92
N GLY A 900 31.08 -21.28 -12.34
CA GLY A 900 31.98 -21.55 -11.21
C GLY A 900 33.45 -21.59 -11.60
N ILE A 901 33.76 -22.03 -12.83
CA ILE A 901 35.13 -21.98 -13.38
C ILE A 901 35.53 -20.52 -13.62
N ALA A 902 34.67 -19.72 -14.27
CA ALA A 902 34.90 -18.30 -14.50
C ALA A 902 35.15 -17.52 -13.19
N PHE A 903 34.37 -17.80 -12.14
CA PHE A 903 34.61 -17.22 -10.82
C PHE A 903 35.99 -17.61 -10.24
N ALA A 904 36.35 -18.90 -10.31
CA ALA A 904 37.65 -19.37 -9.83
C ALA A 904 38.85 -18.80 -10.63
N GLU A 905 38.68 -18.55 -11.93
CA GLU A 905 39.70 -17.88 -12.75
C GLU A 905 39.83 -16.38 -12.42
N VAL A 906 38.72 -15.67 -12.16
CA VAL A 906 38.74 -14.28 -11.65
C VAL A 906 39.46 -14.18 -10.31
N LEU A 907 39.22 -15.13 -9.38
CA LEU A 907 39.94 -15.19 -8.11
C LEU A 907 41.43 -15.47 -8.31
N GLN A 908 41.80 -16.40 -9.20
CA GLN A 908 43.21 -16.70 -9.51
C GLN A 908 43.96 -15.52 -10.14
N GLN A 909 43.33 -14.77 -11.05
CA GLN A 909 43.90 -13.53 -11.61
C GLN A 909 44.22 -12.51 -10.51
N ASN A 910 43.38 -12.42 -9.48
CA ASN A 910 43.54 -11.53 -8.33
C ASN A 910 44.30 -12.17 -7.15
N GLN A 911 44.96 -13.32 -7.36
CA GLN A 911 45.74 -14.06 -6.36
C GLN A 911 44.95 -14.48 -5.09
N ILE A 912 43.63 -14.56 -5.16
CA ILE A 912 42.75 -14.92 -4.03
C ILE A 912 42.66 -16.44 -3.90
N GLY A 913 42.92 -16.96 -2.69
CA GLY A 913 42.88 -18.39 -2.42
C GLY A 913 41.45 -18.96 -2.39
N ILE A 914 41.12 -19.86 -3.32
CA ILE A 914 39.81 -20.53 -3.38
C ILE A 914 39.79 -21.85 -2.59
N TYR A 915 38.71 -22.08 -1.83
CA TYR A 915 38.37 -23.35 -1.18
C TYR A 915 36.94 -23.77 -1.56
N VAL A 916 36.73 -25.04 -1.92
CA VAL A 916 35.44 -25.59 -2.38
C VAL A 916 35.06 -26.84 -1.57
N PRO A 917 34.18 -26.72 -0.56
CA PRO A 917 33.82 -27.84 0.30
C PRO A 917 33.00 -28.91 -0.43
N LEU A 918 33.55 -30.11 -0.68
CA LEU A 918 32.86 -31.17 -1.43
C LEU A 918 31.67 -31.81 -0.69
N ARG A 919 31.53 -31.57 0.62
CA ARG A 919 30.45 -32.12 1.46
C ARG A 919 29.21 -31.22 1.53
N GLN A 920 29.26 -30.02 0.95
CA GLN A 920 28.16 -29.04 0.99
C GLN A 920 26.87 -29.57 0.32
N MET A 921 25.74 -29.00 0.70
CA MET A 921 24.45 -29.21 0.03
C MET A 921 24.01 -27.90 -0.63
N GLY A 922 23.21 -27.97 -1.69
CA GLY A 922 22.55 -26.79 -2.27
C GLY A 922 21.78 -26.00 -1.21
N SER A 923 21.57 -24.69 -1.44
CA SER A 923 21.13 -23.76 -0.38
C SER A 923 19.84 -24.13 0.34
N GLY A 924 18.98 -24.94 -0.28
CA GLY A 924 17.70 -25.36 0.28
C GLY A 924 16.58 -24.33 0.11
N ILE A 925 16.82 -23.20 -0.57
CA ILE A 925 15.84 -22.11 -0.78
C ILE A 925 14.50 -22.63 -1.36
N ALA A 926 14.55 -23.61 -2.27
CA ALA A 926 13.36 -24.24 -2.84
C ALA A 926 12.43 -24.90 -1.79
N ARG A 927 13.00 -25.47 -0.71
CA ARG A 927 12.25 -26.04 0.43
C ARG A 927 11.61 -24.93 1.27
N ILE A 928 12.33 -23.82 1.46
CA ILE A 928 11.85 -22.66 2.22
C ILE A 928 10.62 -22.08 1.52
N THR A 929 10.73 -21.79 0.23
CA THR A 929 9.62 -21.25 -0.59
C THR A 929 8.41 -22.20 -0.72
N SER A 930 8.60 -23.50 -0.49
CA SER A 930 7.52 -24.51 -0.50
C SER A 930 6.93 -24.81 0.87
N GLY A 931 7.52 -24.33 1.98
CA GLY A 931 7.09 -24.62 3.35
C GLY A 931 7.76 -25.83 4.03
N ASP A 932 8.71 -26.53 3.39
CA ASP A 932 9.46 -27.65 4.01
C ASP A 932 10.59 -27.12 4.91
N LEU A 933 10.23 -26.39 5.97
CA LEU A 933 11.20 -25.82 6.90
C LEU A 933 11.90 -26.90 7.74
N ARG A 934 11.24 -28.03 8.01
CA ARG A 934 11.85 -29.22 8.64
C ARG A 934 12.96 -29.83 7.76
N GLY A 935 12.80 -29.84 6.43
CA GLY A 935 13.84 -30.20 5.48
C GLY A 935 14.91 -29.12 5.33
N ALA A 936 14.52 -27.85 5.19
CA ALA A 936 15.44 -26.72 5.05
C ALA A 936 16.39 -26.60 6.26
N ARG A 937 15.89 -26.71 7.49
CA ARG A 937 16.68 -26.69 8.73
C ARG A 937 17.78 -27.77 8.77
N ARG A 938 17.53 -28.96 8.20
CA ARG A 938 18.52 -30.04 8.10
C ARG A 938 19.61 -29.74 7.06
N VAL A 939 19.27 -29.05 5.98
CA VAL A 939 20.24 -28.55 4.99
C VAL A 939 21.08 -27.42 5.58
N ALA A 940 20.42 -26.43 6.19
CA ALA A 940 21.04 -25.26 6.81
C ALA A 940 22.08 -25.67 7.87
N ARG A 941 21.73 -26.52 8.85
CA ARG A 941 22.69 -27.00 9.88
C ARG A 941 23.97 -27.62 9.30
N ARG A 942 23.84 -28.41 8.23
CA ARG A 942 25.00 -29.07 7.59
C ARG A 942 25.90 -28.07 6.85
N ASN A 943 25.30 -27.07 6.21
CA ASN A 943 26.03 -26.04 5.51
C ASN A 943 26.67 -25.05 6.51
N VAL A 944 25.92 -24.59 7.51
CA VAL A 944 26.39 -23.63 8.52
C VAL A 944 27.58 -24.18 9.31
N ARG A 945 27.53 -25.40 9.84
CA ARG A 945 28.68 -26.00 10.57
C ARG A 945 29.99 -25.99 9.76
N MET A 946 29.88 -26.18 8.44
CA MET A 946 31.01 -26.26 7.51
C MET A 946 31.49 -24.89 7.03
N LEU A 947 30.59 -23.92 6.94
CA LEU A 947 30.90 -22.55 6.53
C LEU A 947 31.41 -21.72 7.71
N ALA A 948 30.90 -21.92 8.93
CA ALA A 948 31.44 -21.32 10.15
C ALA A 948 32.88 -21.79 10.43
N GLU A 949 33.15 -23.09 10.25
CA GLU A 949 34.51 -23.68 10.29
C GLU A 949 35.45 -23.07 9.23
N ALA A 950 34.95 -22.69 8.05
CA ALA A 950 35.74 -21.98 7.06
C ALA A 950 35.95 -20.49 7.43
N VAL A 951 34.93 -19.81 7.96
CA VAL A 951 35.03 -18.40 8.37
C VAL A 951 36.01 -18.22 9.54
N SER A 952 36.03 -19.14 10.52
CA SER A 952 37.02 -19.09 11.60
C SER A 952 38.47 -19.35 11.13
N MET A 953 38.66 -19.98 9.96
CA MET A 953 39.94 -20.07 9.24
C MET A 953 40.24 -18.85 8.35
N GLY A 954 39.45 -17.78 8.44
CA GLY A 954 39.66 -16.51 7.73
C GLY A 954 39.13 -16.45 6.29
N TYR A 955 38.23 -17.36 5.89
CA TYR A 955 37.63 -17.34 4.56
C TYR A 955 36.36 -16.48 4.52
N GLN A 956 36.20 -15.67 3.47
CA GLN A 956 34.91 -15.06 3.13
C GLN A 956 34.06 -16.03 2.33
N ILE A 957 32.75 -16.10 2.57
CA ILE A 957 31.83 -16.98 1.85
C ILE A 957 31.30 -16.25 0.63
N VAL A 958 31.49 -16.82 -0.57
CA VAL A 958 31.01 -16.22 -1.81
C VAL A 958 30.18 -17.22 -2.62
N VAL A 959 29.12 -16.74 -3.27
CA VAL A 959 28.21 -17.53 -4.11
C VAL A 959 27.86 -16.81 -5.42
N THR A 960 27.56 -17.57 -6.46
CA THR A 960 27.21 -17.06 -7.79
C THR A 960 25.72 -16.82 -7.99
N GLU A 961 24.83 -17.71 -7.55
CA GLU A 961 23.37 -17.50 -7.63
C GLU A 961 22.85 -16.64 -6.45
N PRO A 962 22.20 -15.48 -6.72
CA PRO A 962 21.61 -14.64 -5.68
C PRO A 962 20.59 -15.34 -4.76
N ALA A 963 19.85 -16.34 -5.26
CA ALA A 963 18.94 -17.14 -4.44
C ALA A 963 19.65 -18.05 -3.40
N ALA A 964 20.94 -18.35 -3.60
CA ALA A 964 21.77 -18.98 -2.58
C ALA A 964 22.28 -17.94 -1.57
N ALA A 965 22.69 -16.76 -2.04
CA ALA A 965 23.20 -15.68 -1.19
C ALA A 965 22.15 -15.25 -0.15
N LEU A 966 20.92 -15.01 -0.59
CA LEU A 966 19.79 -14.69 0.28
C LEU A 966 19.48 -15.80 1.32
N ALA A 967 19.63 -17.06 0.95
CA ALA A 967 19.37 -18.17 1.87
C ALA A 967 20.40 -18.21 3.00
N LEU A 968 21.69 -18.09 2.68
CA LEU A 968 22.78 -18.08 3.65
C LEU A 968 22.78 -16.79 4.49
N LYS A 969 22.67 -15.62 3.85
CA LYS A 969 22.73 -14.28 4.47
C LYS A 969 21.49 -13.91 5.30
N ARG A 970 20.43 -14.73 5.29
CA ARG A 970 19.17 -14.37 5.96
C ARG A 970 18.32 -15.55 6.42
N GLU A 971 17.89 -16.41 5.49
CA GLU A 971 16.91 -17.45 5.83
C GLU A 971 17.51 -18.54 6.74
N TYR A 972 18.84 -18.74 6.73
CA TYR A 972 19.52 -19.61 7.69
C TYR A 972 19.44 -19.07 9.13
N VAL A 973 19.58 -17.76 9.33
CA VAL A 973 19.37 -17.11 10.63
C VAL A 973 17.91 -17.28 11.08
N HIS A 974 16.94 -17.13 10.16
CA HIS A 974 15.52 -17.40 10.43
C HIS A 974 15.20 -18.89 10.68
N LEU A 975 16.04 -19.83 10.26
CA LEU A 975 15.83 -21.27 10.47
C LEU A 975 16.54 -21.81 11.72
N LEU A 976 17.69 -21.24 12.07
CA LEU A 976 18.58 -21.77 13.11
C LEU A 976 18.66 -20.83 14.31
N GLY A 977 18.96 -19.54 14.06
CA GLY A 977 19.07 -18.51 15.09
C GLY A 977 20.13 -18.82 16.15
N ASP A 978 21.22 -19.46 15.73
CA ASP A 978 22.46 -19.69 16.48
C ASP A 978 23.57 -18.80 15.92
N ASP A 979 24.64 -18.58 16.68
CA ASP A 979 25.67 -17.59 16.31
C ASP A 979 26.51 -18.04 15.11
N ASP A 980 26.72 -19.35 14.92
CA ASP A 980 27.27 -19.90 13.67
C ASP A 980 26.47 -19.42 12.45
N SER A 981 25.13 -19.40 12.51
CA SER A 981 24.31 -18.90 11.40
C SER A 981 24.44 -17.40 11.17
N ARG A 982 24.73 -16.60 12.21
CA ARG A 982 25.03 -15.16 12.09
C ARG A 982 26.40 -14.93 11.46
N ILE A 983 27.44 -15.60 11.98
CA ILE A 983 28.82 -15.56 11.47
C ILE A 983 28.85 -15.93 9.98
N VAL A 984 28.11 -16.98 9.59
CA VAL A 984 27.93 -17.37 8.19
C VAL A 984 27.21 -16.29 7.37
N ALA A 985 26.15 -15.68 7.90
CA ALA A 985 25.41 -14.64 7.20
C ALA A 985 26.24 -13.37 6.96
N ASP A 986 26.90 -12.86 8.00
CA ASP A 986 27.67 -11.61 7.96
C ASP A 986 28.90 -11.72 7.04
N ASN A 987 29.48 -12.92 6.90
CA ASN A 987 30.59 -13.22 5.99
C ASN A 987 30.14 -13.78 4.62
N THR A 988 28.84 -13.75 4.29
CA THR A 988 28.31 -14.19 2.97
C THR A 988 28.16 -13.04 1.99
N TRP A 989 28.64 -13.25 0.76
CA TRP A 989 28.58 -12.29 -0.35
C TRP A 989 28.05 -12.96 -1.62
N GLU A 990 27.33 -12.19 -2.45
CA GLU A 990 27.16 -12.54 -3.86
C GLU A 990 28.45 -12.17 -4.63
N ALA A 991 28.79 -12.93 -5.67
CA ALA A 991 30.08 -12.82 -6.36
C ALA A 991 30.37 -11.43 -6.93
N CYS A 992 29.37 -10.75 -7.49
CA CYS A 992 29.54 -9.38 -7.98
C CYS A 992 29.60 -8.37 -6.82
N GLN A 993 28.82 -8.55 -5.75
CA GLN A 993 28.94 -7.74 -4.53
C GLN A 993 30.36 -7.84 -3.92
N TYR A 994 30.93 -9.05 -3.86
CA TYR A 994 32.28 -9.30 -3.33
C TYR A 994 33.39 -8.65 -4.17
N LEU A 995 33.34 -8.82 -5.50
CA LEU A 995 34.35 -8.25 -6.38
C LEU A 995 34.26 -6.70 -6.43
N TRP A 996 33.07 -6.13 -6.26
CA TRP A 996 32.89 -4.68 -6.15
C TRP A 996 33.47 -4.14 -4.83
N ASP A 997 33.23 -4.82 -3.70
CA ASP A 997 33.86 -4.48 -2.41
C ASP A 997 35.39 -4.56 -2.46
N LEU A 998 35.96 -5.54 -3.19
CA LEU A 998 37.40 -5.59 -3.43
C LEU A 998 37.89 -4.42 -4.29
N HIS A 999 37.16 -4.04 -5.34
CA HIS A 999 37.51 -2.88 -6.16
C HIS A 999 37.47 -1.56 -5.36
N GLN A 1000 36.44 -1.36 -4.52
CA GLN A 1000 36.31 -0.20 -3.63
C GLN A 1000 37.39 -0.11 -2.53
N ARG A 1001 38.28 -1.10 -2.42
CA ARG A 1001 39.41 -1.14 -1.49
C ARG A 1001 40.77 -1.18 -2.22
N ASP A 1002 40.78 -0.97 -3.53
CA ASP A 1002 41.96 -1.09 -4.42
C ASP A 1002 42.58 -2.50 -4.44
N ARG A 1003 41.74 -3.54 -4.34
CA ARG A 1003 42.14 -4.96 -4.26
C ARG A 1003 41.61 -5.84 -5.38
N LEU A 1004 41.07 -5.22 -6.43
CA LEU A 1004 40.68 -5.86 -7.68
C LEU A 1004 41.50 -5.26 -8.82
N SER A 1005 42.26 -6.09 -9.54
CA SER A 1005 42.87 -5.75 -10.82
C SER A 1005 41.79 -5.28 -11.81
N VAL A 1006 42.08 -4.21 -12.55
CA VAL A 1006 41.23 -3.72 -13.65
C VAL A 1006 41.91 -3.87 -15.00
N ASP A 1007 42.84 -4.84 -15.10
CA ASP A 1007 43.63 -5.18 -16.29
C ASP A 1007 42.77 -5.96 -17.31
N PHE A 1008 41.72 -5.29 -17.79
CA PHE A 1008 40.71 -5.83 -18.68
C PHE A 1008 41.07 -5.59 -20.15
N ASN A 1009 41.05 -6.65 -20.94
CA ASN A 1009 40.99 -6.53 -22.40
C ASN A 1009 39.67 -5.89 -22.83
N THR A 1010 39.70 -5.16 -23.94
CA THR A 1010 38.52 -4.49 -24.50
C THR A 1010 37.49 -5.52 -25.00
N VAL A 1011 36.25 -5.43 -24.52
CA VAL A 1011 35.14 -6.30 -24.92
C VAL A 1011 34.12 -5.47 -25.70
N HIS A 1012 34.27 -5.43 -27.03
CA HIS A 1012 33.35 -4.73 -27.93
C HIS A 1012 31.98 -5.44 -28.01
N ALA A 1013 31.10 -5.12 -27.08
CA ALA A 1013 29.74 -5.65 -27.00
C ALA A 1013 28.76 -4.59 -26.48
N GLU A 1014 27.47 -4.78 -26.76
CA GLU A 1014 26.38 -4.03 -26.15
C GLU A 1014 25.43 -5.03 -25.48
N ILE A 1015 25.10 -4.79 -24.20
CA ILE A 1015 24.40 -5.76 -23.36
C ILE A 1015 23.29 -5.09 -22.55
N ALA A 1016 22.10 -5.67 -22.60
CA ALA A 1016 20.96 -5.30 -21.75
C ALA A 1016 21.06 -6.01 -20.38
N TYR A 1017 21.35 -5.28 -19.31
CA TYR A 1017 21.46 -5.83 -17.95
C TYR A 1017 20.10 -5.87 -17.24
N HIS A 1018 19.81 -6.99 -16.57
CA HIS A 1018 18.69 -7.12 -15.64
C HIS A 1018 19.16 -7.55 -14.25
N GLU A 1019 19.00 -6.65 -13.28
CA GLU A 1019 19.29 -6.88 -11.87
C GLU A 1019 18.24 -7.80 -11.20
N PRO A 1020 18.61 -8.98 -10.67
CA PRO A 1020 17.67 -9.90 -10.03
C PRO A 1020 17.03 -9.36 -8.74
N CYS A 1021 15.79 -9.80 -8.47
CA CYS A 1021 15.06 -9.43 -7.26
C CYS A 1021 15.76 -9.87 -5.95
N HIS A 1022 16.50 -10.99 -5.96
CA HIS A 1022 17.28 -11.44 -4.80
C HIS A 1022 18.60 -10.68 -4.60
N VAL A 1023 19.18 -10.08 -5.65
CA VAL A 1023 20.32 -9.15 -5.50
C VAL A 1023 19.85 -7.91 -4.76
N ARG A 1024 18.77 -7.25 -5.22
CA ARG A 1024 18.15 -6.09 -4.53
C ARG A 1024 17.76 -6.34 -3.06
N ALA A 1025 17.64 -7.60 -2.64
CA ALA A 1025 17.25 -7.98 -1.28
C ALA A 1025 18.43 -8.15 -0.31
N ILE A 1026 19.67 -8.22 -0.82
CA ILE A 1026 20.93 -8.44 -0.07
C ILE A 1026 22.02 -7.39 -0.38
N ASP A 1027 21.87 -6.71 -1.52
CA ASP A 1027 22.68 -5.60 -2.01
C ASP A 1027 21.76 -4.45 -2.41
N SER A 1028 22.22 -3.22 -2.24
CA SER A 1028 21.57 -2.00 -2.74
C SER A 1028 22.49 -1.14 -3.60
N GLY A 1029 23.75 -1.55 -3.80
CA GLY A 1029 24.77 -0.79 -4.52
C GLY A 1029 24.90 -1.08 -6.02
N GLN A 1030 23.96 -1.84 -6.62
CA GLN A 1030 23.97 -2.24 -8.05
C GLN A 1030 25.30 -2.89 -8.48
N SER A 1031 25.99 -3.62 -7.60
CA SER A 1031 27.43 -3.96 -7.72
C SER A 1031 27.86 -4.54 -9.08
N ALA A 1032 27.05 -5.41 -9.69
CA ALA A 1032 27.35 -6.00 -11.00
C ALA A 1032 27.28 -5.01 -12.18
N GLN A 1033 26.44 -3.96 -12.09
CA GLN A 1033 26.37 -2.91 -13.10
C GLN A 1033 27.68 -2.12 -13.11
N HIS A 1034 28.11 -1.66 -11.93
CA HIS A 1034 29.35 -0.90 -11.78
C HIS A 1034 30.59 -1.72 -12.19
N LEU A 1035 30.68 -3.00 -11.79
CA LEU A 1035 31.75 -3.90 -12.26
C LEU A 1035 31.79 -4.08 -13.78
N LEU A 1036 30.64 -4.23 -14.44
CA LEU A 1036 30.60 -4.36 -15.90
C LEU A 1036 30.98 -3.05 -16.60
N GLN A 1037 30.68 -1.90 -15.99
CA GLN A 1037 31.10 -0.57 -16.50
C GLN A 1037 32.61 -0.33 -16.39
N LEU A 1038 33.38 -1.15 -15.65
CA LEU A 1038 34.85 -1.10 -15.64
C LEU A 1038 35.48 -1.75 -16.88
N ILE A 1039 34.74 -2.57 -17.64
CA ILE A 1039 35.29 -3.32 -18.78
C ILE A 1039 35.38 -2.40 -20.01
N PRO A 1040 36.59 -2.13 -20.57
CA PRO A 1040 36.73 -1.23 -21.72
C PRO A 1040 35.93 -1.71 -22.93
N GLY A 1041 35.26 -0.77 -23.61
CA GLY A 1041 34.48 -1.04 -24.82
C GLY A 1041 33.11 -1.72 -24.60
N LEU A 1042 32.78 -2.16 -23.39
CA LEU A 1042 31.49 -2.77 -23.08
C LEU A 1042 30.41 -1.69 -22.86
N LYS A 1043 29.38 -1.67 -23.71
CA LYS A 1043 28.20 -0.83 -23.51
C LYS A 1043 27.14 -1.59 -22.70
N LEU A 1044 26.56 -0.92 -21.71
CA LEU A 1044 25.63 -1.52 -20.75
C LEU A 1044 24.40 -0.62 -20.54
N GLU A 1045 23.19 -1.12 -20.81
CA GLU A 1045 21.93 -0.47 -20.42
C GLU A 1045 21.20 -1.33 -19.38
N THR A 1046 20.80 -0.73 -18.26
CA THR A 1046 20.07 -1.42 -17.19
C THR A 1046 18.57 -1.32 -17.38
N ILE A 1047 17.93 -2.45 -17.68
CA ILE A 1047 16.49 -2.52 -17.93
C ILE A 1047 15.74 -2.88 -16.63
N ASP A 1048 15.42 -1.87 -15.82
CA ASP A 1048 14.40 -2.02 -14.78
C ASP A 1048 13.00 -1.76 -15.35
N LYS A 1049 12.36 -2.86 -15.78
CA LYS A 1049 10.93 -2.91 -16.16
C LYS A 1049 10.23 -4.01 -15.36
N GLY A 1050 10.53 -4.11 -14.07
CA GLY A 1050 9.87 -5.03 -13.15
C GLY A 1050 10.64 -6.34 -12.90
N CYS A 1051 9.92 -7.45 -12.89
CA CYS A 1051 10.44 -8.76 -12.52
C CYS A 1051 10.34 -9.72 -13.71
N THR A 1052 11.31 -10.63 -13.87
CA THR A 1052 11.19 -11.74 -14.85
C THR A 1052 9.99 -12.65 -14.57
N GLY A 1053 9.53 -12.75 -13.32
CA GLY A 1053 8.41 -13.62 -12.97
C GLY A 1053 8.75 -15.12 -12.93
N MET A 1054 10.02 -15.50 -13.07
CA MET A 1054 10.42 -16.92 -13.01
C MET A 1054 10.42 -17.45 -11.57
N ALA A 1055 10.91 -16.64 -10.63
CA ALA A 1055 10.93 -16.95 -9.20
C ALA A 1055 11.52 -18.33 -8.86
N GLY A 1056 12.76 -18.56 -9.31
CA GLY A 1056 13.44 -19.85 -9.13
C GLY A 1056 12.71 -20.96 -9.90
N THR A 1057 12.28 -21.99 -9.16
CA THR A 1057 11.54 -23.13 -9.69
C THR A 1057 10.04 -22.92 -9.81
N TRP A 1058 9.48 -21.85 -9.21
CA TRP A 1058 8.03 -21.59 -9.21
C TRP A 1058 7.47 -21.49 -10.65
N GLY A 1059 8.14 -20.75 -11.53
CA GLY A 1059 7.77 -20.57 -12.94
C GLY A 1059 7.99 -21.79 -13.84
N LEU A 1060 8.55 -22.90 -13.33
CA LEU A 1060 8.62 -24.19 -14.02
C LEU A 1060 7.32 -25.00 -13.87
N GLN A 1061 6.50 -24.71 -12.86
CA GLN A 1061 5.31 -25.48 -12.56
C GLN A 1061 4.14 -25.12 -13.49
N ARG A 1062 3.40 -26.12 -13.97
CA ARG A 1062 2.21 -25.99 -14.83
C ARG A 1062 1.18 -24.99 -14.27
N LYS A 1063 0.94 -25.05 -12.96
CA LYS A 1063 0.05 -24.12 -12.21
C LYS A 1063 0.45 -22.66 -12.34
N ASN A 1064 1.74 -22.36 -12.50
CA ASN A 1064 2.28 -20.99 -12.45
C ASN A 1064 2.72 -20.45 -13.83
N TYR A 1065 2.88 -21.32 -14.84
CA TYR A 1065 3.52 -20.99 -16.12
C TYR A 1065 2.95 -19.71 -16.80
N ARG A 1066 1.62 -19.61 -16.92
CA ARG A 1066 0.94 -18.44 -17.52
C ARG A 1066 1.19 -17.16 -16.71
N ASN A 1067 1.12 -17.24 -15.37
CA ASN A 1067 1.34 -16.11 -14.48
C ASN A 1067 2.81 -15.66 -14.48
N SER A 1068 3.75 -16.61 -14.56
CA SER A 1068 5.18 -16.37 -14.73
C SER A 1068 5.48 -15.56 -15.99
N LEU A 1069 4.88 -15.91 -17.13
CA LEU A 1069 4.99 -15.12 -18.36
C LEU A 1069 4.31 -13.74 -18.25
N ARG A 1070 3.10 -13.65 -17.68
CA ARG A 1070 2.40 -12.37 -17.50
C ARG A 1070 3.22 -11.38 -16.66
N ILE A 1071 3.83 -11.83 -15.57
CA ILE A 1071 4.72 -11.00 -14.74
C ILE A 1071 5.96 -10.55 -15.53
N GLY A 1072 6.58 -11.48 -16.28
CA GLY A 1072 7.79 -11.19 -17.06
C GLY A 1072 7.58 -10.26 -18.26
N TRP A 1073 6.34 -10.12 -18.75
CA TRP A 1073 6.06 -9.55 -20.06
C TRP A 1073 6.63 -8.13 -20.30
N PRO A 1074 6.57 -7.16 -19.35
CA PRO A 1074 7.10 -5.82 -19.59
C PRO A 1074 8.63 -5.82 -19.78
N LEU A 1075 9.34 -6.60 -18.96
CA LEU A 1075 10.79 -6.78 -19.03
C LEU A 1075 11.21 -7.56 -20.28
N ILE A 1076 10.52 -8.66 -20.59
CA ILE A 1076 10.73 -9.46 -21.81
C ILE A 1076 10.56 -8.57 -23.06
N THR A 1077 9.53 -7.72 -23.08
CA THR A 1077 9.24 -6.80 -24.19
C THR A 1077 10.33 -5.73 -24.32
N ALA A 1078 10.82 -5.20 -23.21
CA ALA A 1078 11.91 -4.22 -23.21
C ALA A 1078 13.22 -4.83 -23.74
N ILE A 1079 13.64 -6.01 -23.24
CA ILE A 1079 14.85 -6.70 -23.71
C ILE A 1079 14.73 -7.08 -25.19
N ARG A 1080 13.55 -7.50 -25.67
CA ARG A 1080 13.34 -7.81 -27.10
C ARG A 1080 13.42 -6.57 -27.99
N LYS A 1081 12.97 -5.40 -27.50
CA LYS A 1081 13.02 -4.13 -28.23
C LYS A 1081 14.38 -3.42 -28.16
N HIS A 1082 15.25 -3.83 -27.25
CA HIS A 1082 16.56 -3.21 -27.05
C HIS A 1082 17.52 -3.57 -28.21
N PRO A 1083 18.36 -2.64 -28.71
CA PRO A 1083 19.31 -2.88 -29.79
C PRO A 1083 20.29 -4.03 -29.49
N ALA A 1084 20.93 -4.04 -28.31
CA ALA A 1084 21.75 -5.15 -27.80
C ALA A 1084 21.21 -6.56 -28.15
N HIS A 1085 22.08 -7.37 -28.74
CA HIS A 1085 21.80 -8.76 -29.11
C HIS A 1085 21.84 -9.72 -27.91
N ALA A 1086 22.53 -9.33 -26.84
CA ALA A 1086 22.71 -10.13 -25.63
C ALA A 1086 22.13 -9.43 -24.39
N ALA A 1087 21.73 -10.24 -23.40
CA ALA A 1087 21.37 -9.78 -22.07
C ALA A 1087 22.35 -10.30 -21.00
N ALA A 1088 22.39 -9.66 -19.83
CA ALA A 1088 23.15 -10.14 -18.67
C ALA A 1088 22.36 -10.14 -17.36
N THR A 1089 22.56 -11.17 -16.53
CA THR A 1089 21.95 -11.27 -15.20
C THR A 1089 22.67 -12.35 -14.35
N GLN A 1090 22.75 -12.14 -13.03
CA GLN A 1090 23.36 -13.11 -12.09
C GLN A 1090 22.45 -14.31 -11.80
N CYS A 1091 21.13 -14.15 -11.92
CA CYS A 1091 20.18 -15.18 -11.51
C CYS A 1091 19.85 -16.13 -12.66
N SER A 1092 20.11 -17.42 -12.46
CA SER A 1092 19.80 -18.51 -13.39
C SER A 1092 18.32 -18.57 -13.79
N ALA A 1093 17.42 -18.28 -12.86
CA ALA A 1093 15.99 -18.19 -13.12
C ALA A 1093 15.62 -16.95 -13.96
N CYS A 1094 16.37 -15.85 -13.83
CA CYS A 1094 16.18 -14.70 -14.71
C CYS A 1094 16.67 -15.01 -16.12
N LYS A 1095 17.86 -15.64 -16.26
CA LYS A 1095 18.40 -16.15 -17.54
C LYS A 1095 17.37 -17.03 -18.28
N MET A 1096 16.86 -18.09 -17.64
CA MET A 1096 15.88 -19.01 -18.25
C MET A 1096 14.60 -18.32 -18.76
N GLN A 1097 14.16 -17.22 -18.12
CA GLN A 1097 13.00 -16.46 -18.60
C GLN A 1097 13.35 -15.51 -19.72
N ILE A 1098 14.49 -14.82 -19.66
CA ILE A 1098 14.91 -13.87 -20.69
C ILE A 1098 15.16 -14.63 -22.00
N GLU A 1099 15.88 -15.74 -21.95
CA GLU A 1099 16.16 -16.59 -23.11
C GLU A 1099 14.86 -17.15 -23.72
N HIS A 1100 13.96 -17.70 -22.90
CA HIS A 1100 12.69 -18.27 -23.37
C HIS A 1100 11.70 -17.19 -23.88
N GLY A 1101 11.62 -16.04 -23.22
CA GLY A 1101 10.62 -15.02 -23.49
C GLY A 1101 11.03 -14.00 -24.54
N SER A 1102 12.29 -13.55 -24.53
CA SER A 1102 12.76 -12.50 -25.45
C SER A 1102 13.35 -13.06 -26.75
N GLY A 1103 13.94 -14.27 -26.69
CA GLY A 1103 14.77 -14.84 -27.75
C GLY A 1103 16.25 -14.42 -27.70
N ARG A 1104 16.61 -13.40 -26.92
CA ARG A 1104 17.99 -12.96 -26.70
C ARG A 1104 18.72 -13.93 -25.76
N SER A 1105 19.95 -14.31 -26.10
CA SER A 1105 20.78 -15.17 -25.23
C SER A 1105 21.29 -14.38 -24.01
N THR A 1106 21.46 -15.05 -22.86
CA THR A 1106 21.78 -14.36 -21.60
C THR A 1106 23.06 -14.86 -20.93
N VAL A 1107 23.95 -13.93 -20.59
CA VAL A 1107 25.27 -14.18 -20.01
C VAL A 1107 25.29 -13.86 -18.51
N HIS A 1108 26.06 -14.63 -17.74
CA HIS A 1108 26.32 -14.31 -16.32
C HIS A 1108 27.46 -13.29 -16.21
N PRO A 1109 27.34 -12.17 -15.45
CA PRO A 1109 28.36 -11.11 -15.39
C PRO A 1109 29.79 -11.61 -15.12
N ILE A 1110 29.96 -12.57 -14.20
CA ILE A 1110 31.28 -13.17 -13.89
C ILE A 1110 31.95 -13.82 -15.12
N LYS A 1111 31.21 -14.34 -16.11
CA LYS A 1111 31.80 -14.84 -17.36
C LYS A 1111 32.35 -13.72 -18.24
N LEU A 1112 31.70 -12.55 -18.24
CA LEU A 1112 32.20 -11.36 -18.95
C LEU A 1112 33.48 -10.84 -18.29
N LEU A 1113 33.55 -10.77 -16.95
CA LEU A 1113 34.79 -10.41 -16.24
C LEU A 1113 35.92 -11.42 -16.52
N ALA A 1114 35.65 -12.73 -16.41
CA ALA A 1114 36.64 -13.77 -16.70
C ALA A 1114 37.14 -13.74 -18.16
N HIS A 1115 36.26 -13.39 -19.10
CA HIS A 1115 36.62 -13.19 -20.50
C HIS A 1115 37.44 -11.90 -20.72
N ALA A 1116 37.08 -10.80 -20.05
CA ALA A 1116 37.83 -9.54 -20.09
C ALA A 1116 39.27 -9.70 -19.56
N TYR A 1117 39.50 -10.49 -18.50
CA TYR A 1117 40.85 -10.86 -18.07
C TYR A 1117 41.59 -11.85 -19.01
N GLY A 1118 41.00 -12.23 -20.15
CA GLY A 1118 41.57 -13.23 -21.07
C GLY A 1118 41.55 -14.68 -20.54
N ARG A 1119 41.00 -14.92 -19.35
CA ARG A 1119 41.02 -16.23 -18.66
C ARG A 1119 39.99 -17.23 -19.15
N LEU A 1120 39.04 -16.80 -19.98
CA LEU A 1120 37.94 -17.65 -20.49
C LEU A 1120 37.88 -17.68 -22.03
N PRO A 1121 38.94 -18.12 -22.74
CA PRO A 1121 38.99 -18.09 -24.21
C PRO A 1121 37.97 -19.03 -24.88
N GLY A 1122 37.60 -20.14 -24.22
CA GLY A 1122 36.53 -21.03 -24.71
C GLY A 1122 35.17 -20.33 -24.82
N PHE A 1123 34.90 -19.37 -23.94
CA PHE A 1123 33.66 -18.58 -23.95
C PHE A 1123 33.62 -17.55 -25.08
N GLU A 1124 34.75 -17.17 -25.70
CA GLU A 1124 34.75 -16.21 -26.80
C GLU A 1124 33.92 -16.69 -28.00
N LYS A 1125 34.01 -17.98 -28.34
CA LYS A 1125 33.17 -18.59 -29.40
C LYS A 1125 31.69 -18.52 -29.06
N SER A 1126 31.35 -18.75 -27.79
CA SER A 1126 29.98 -18.63 -27.27
C SER A 1126 29.51 -17.16 -27.32
N LEU A 1127 30.34 -16.21 -26.89
CA LEU A 1127 30.03 -14.78 -26.90
C LEU A 1127 29.83 -14.24 -28.32
N ARG A 1128 30.70 -14.61 -29.26
CA ARG A 1128 30.53 -14.26 -30.69
C ARG A 1128 29.22 -14.84 -31.24
N MET A 1129 28.87 -16.09 -30.94
CA MET A 1129 27.59 -16.70 -31.35
C MET A 1129 26.36 -16.05 -30.69
N VAL A 1130 26.52 -15.53 -29.47
CA VAL A 1130 25.49 -14.80 -28.71
C VAL A 1130 25.28 -13.38 -29.26
N LEU A 1131 26.34 -12.74 -29.77
CA LEU A 1131 26.28 -11.41 -30.37
C LEU A 1131 25.89 -11.42 -31.86
N SER A 1132 26.01 -12.57 -32.54
CA SER A 1132 25.66 -12.75 -33.97
C SER A 1132 24.25 -13.29 -34.22
N ARG A 1133 23.30 -13.09 -33.29
CA ARG A 1133 21.92 -13.63 -33.32
C ARG A 1133 20.89 -12.60 -32.88
#